data_AF-A0A2B8B4L3-F1
#
_entry.id   AF-A0A2B8B4L3-F1
#
_cell.length_a   1.000
_cell.length_b   1.000
_cell.length_c   1.000
_cell.angle_alpha   90.00
_cell.angle_beta   90.00
_cell.angle_gamma   90.00
#
_symmetry.space_group_name_H-M   'P 1'
#
loop_
_entity.id
_entity.type
_entity.pdbx_description
1 polymer ?
#
loop_
_entity_poly.entity_id
_entity_poly.type
_entity_poly.pdbx_seq_one_letter_code
_entity_poly.pdbx_strand_id
1 'polypeptide(L)'
;MSSDPYTVVGGGAIGGTLAFALARAGLPVRVIDADPEHVAAIRAHGLVREGEGGRTAVAVESATPEEYDGPPPRRVLLAVKAQATGAAMRWLAPRLAADGWVVSVQNGFNEPLIAEHIGAERTVAAFVNIFADVTGPGVIRDGGEGALVIGEPGGAPVSGRVRQLVADLRSWGPAEASDNVEGHLWAKAGFGAMLAATALADAPMAELIDRHRPAMYALAAEVFEVAAALGVGLEPFDAFDPAPFCRSAPAAGRDAAADRLTAWLRTMPKDRSGIWRDLAVRRRPVEVTTHYATVFTEAERAGLATPVLRAVLSGLRELERDPSGMSESRLDALDRLAETSAAGAARTAGPPAAPAVGPAGAEPRTDDLPAAPALTPEQARSVRAWLEAHRADMVADLAAYTSVESSSDDPAALDHCLRWLRGLLDRSLGRPDSEELLPREDAGDVLVRRYGPAGGADPAARPVLLLAHYDTVWPTGTLAEWPFRQDGDRVTGPGVFDMKAGLVQAVWALRALDALGLPRPACTLLLNGDEETGSLASSAVVRREAGASRAALVFEASADGALKTARKGVGLFTLTVTGEEAHAGLDPAAGASAVEELARQVLFLHGLSDLDAGTSVNVGVVRGGTRSNVTAGRASAEFDVRVANSAERARIEAALAASRPVTPGTSVAVDGGWNRPVFERTPAVGRLFELARDCAAPLGVALRETSVGGASDGNFVLDAGVPVLDGLGAVGAGAHARTEYALVPAMPERAALAAGVLAAFAAA
;
A
#
# COMPACT_ATOMS: atom_id res chain seq x y z
N MET A 1 48.22 -4.22 7.74
CA MET A 1 46.94 -4.96 7.69
C MET A 1 46.21 -4.65 8.98
N SER A 2 44.96 -4.18 8.92
CA SER A 2 44.18 -3.92 10.15
C SER A 2 43.89 -5.25 10.86
N SER A 3 44.15 -5.30 12.17
CA SER A 3 43.99 -6.48 13.03
C SER A 3 42.55 -6.73 13.49
N ASP A 4 41.60 -5.85 13.13
CA ASP A 4 40.22 -5.92 13.65
C ASP A 4 39.44 -7.08 13.01
N PRO A 5 38.68 -7.91 13.75
CA PRO A 5 37.94 -9.01 13.15
C PRO A 5 36.83 -8.55 12.20
N TYR A 6 36.59 -9.32 11.12
CA TYR A 6 35.32 -9.25 10.39
C TYR A 6 34.22 -9.91 11.23
N THR A 7 33.09 -9.23 11.40
CA THR A 7 31.90 -9.79 12.03
C THR A 7 30.88 -10.11 10.96
N VAL A 8 30.52 -11.37 10.80
CA VAL A 8 29.49 -11.82 9.88
C VAL A 8 28.22 -12.05 10.67
N VAL A 9 27.18 -11.25 10.42
CA VAL A 9 25.87 -11.40 11.07
C VAL A 9 24.96 -12.17 10.12
N GLY A 10 24.67 -13.42 10.46
CA GLY A 10 24.08 -14.43 9.59
C GLY A 10 25.14 -15.37 9.02
N GLY A 11 25.35 -16.52 9.65
CA GLY A 11 26.25 -17.61 9.26
C GLY A 11 25.70 -18.56 8.21
N GLY A 12 24.54 -18.24 7.61
CA GLY A 12 23.91 -19.06 6.57
C GLY A 12 24.70 -19.14 5.25
N ALA A 13 24.06 -19.50 4.15
CA ALA A 13 24.74 -19.82 2.88
C ALA A 13 25.70 -18.72 2.39
N ILE A 14 25.26 -17.46 2.31
CA ILE A 14 26.09 -16.34 1.84
C ILE A 14 27.14 -15.96 2.89
N GLY A 15 26.71 -15.65 4.12
CA GLY A 15 27.60 -15.19 5.17
C GLY A 15 28.64 -16.23 5.58
N GLY A 16 28.23 -17.50 5.70
CA GLY A 16 29.14 -18.62 5.97
C GLY A 16 30.16 -18.83 4.85
N THR A 17 29.77 -18.67 3.58
CA THR A 17 30.71 -18.74 2.45
C THR A 17 31.80 -17.66 2.54
N LEU A 18 31.40 -16.42 2.81
CA LEU A 18 32.33 -15.28 2.93
C LEU A 18 33.19 -15.39 4.20
N ALA A 19 32.59 -15.80 5.33
CA ALA A 19 33.28 -16.05 6.58
C ALA A 19 34.38 -17.11 6.41
N PHE A 20 34.05 -18.23 5.74
CA PHE A 20 34.99 -19.31 5.47
C PHE A 20 36.18 -18.81 4.64
N ALA A 21 35.93 -18.02 3.59
CA ALA A 21 36.99 -17.53 2.73
C ALA A 21 37.92 -16.53 3.44
N LEU A 22 37.36 -15.58 4.17
CA LEU A 22 38.13 -14.63 4.99
C LEU A 22 39.01 -15.36 6.02
N ALA A 23 38.43 -16.34 6.73
CA ALA A 23 39.17 -17.14 7.70
C ALA A 23 40.29 -17.97 7.04
N ARG A 24 40.02 -18.57 5.86
CA ARG A 24 41.02 -19.30 5.08
C ARG A 24 42.16 -18.40 4.59
N ALA A 25 41.90 -17.12 4.34
CA ALA A 25 42.90 -16.12 4.03
C ALA A 25 43.73 -15.66 5.25
N GLY A 26 43.47 -16.22 6.44
CA GLY A 26 44.16 -15.88 7.68
C GLY A 26 43.65 -14.60 8.34
N LEU A 27 42.49 -14.08 7.92
CA LEU A 27 41.86 -12.92 8.57
C LEU A 27 41.05 -13.38 9.78
N PRO A 28 41.05 -12.62 10.89
CA PRO A 28 40.21 -12.93 12.04
C PRO A 28 38.72 -12.72 11.68
N VAL A 29 37.91 -13.75 11.91
CA VAL A 29 36.47 -13.76 11.59
C VAL A 29 35.67 -14.23 12.78
N ARG A 30 34.55 -13.55 13.02
CA ARG A 30 33.52 -13.92 13.96
C ARG A 30 32.18 -14.06 13.26
N VAL A 31 31.46 -15.13 13.54
CA VAL A 31 30.11 -15.40 13.02
C VAL A 31 29.10 -15.22 14.14
N ILE A 32 28.11 -14.36 13.93
CA ILE A 32 26.96 -14.18 14.83
C ILE A 32 25.73 -14.72 14.11
N ASP A 33 25.11 -15.76 14.64
CA ASP A 33 23.91 -16.36 14.06
C ASP A 33 22.84 -16.61 15.13
N ALA A 34 21.57 -16.47 14.75
CA ALA A 34 20.44 -16.67 15.64
C ALA A 34 20.14 -18.16 15.90
N ASP A 35 20.65 -19.07 15.07
CA ASP A 35 20.51 -20.52 15.23
C ASP A 35 21.57 -21.08 16.21
N PRO A 36 21.18 -21.49 17.44
CA PRO A 36 22.13 -21.98 18.44
C PRO A 36 22.77 -23.31 18.04
N GLU A 37 22.08 -24.16 17.26
CA GLU A 37 22.64 -25.43 16.79
C GLU A 37 23.73 -25.17 15.75
N HIS A 38 23.50 -24.21 14.86
CA HIS A 38 24.49 -23.76 13.88
C HIS A 38 25.73 -23.18 14.55
N VAL A 39 25.55 -22.29 15.53
CA VAL A 39 26.65 -21.71 16.33
C VAL A 39 27.43 -22.77 17.09
N ALA A 40 26.75 -23.70 17.77
CA ALA A 40 27.40 -24.77 18.51
C ALA A 40 28.23 -25.70 17.60
N ALA A 41 27.72 -26.02 16.40
CA ALA A 41 28.44 -26.82 15.41
C ALA A 41 29.70 -26.11 14.90
N ILE A 42 29.62 -24.82 14.58
CA ILE A 42 30.80 -24.02 14.18
C ILE A 42 31.84 -24.00 15.30
N ARG A 43 31.41 -23.82 16.56
CA ARG A 43 32.31 -23.81 17.72
C ARG A 43 33.02 -25.16 17.93
N ALA A 44 32.33 -26.27 17.72
CA ALA A 44 32.85 -27.61 17.95
C ALA A 44 33.75 -28.12 16.81
N HIS A 45 33.43 -27.77 15.56
CA HIS A 45 34.01 -28.40 14.37
C HIS A 45 34.65 -27.42 13.38
N GLY A 46 34.58 -26.12 13.67
CA GLY A 46 34.87 -25.07 12.70
C GLY A 46 33.72 -24.90 11.71
N LEU A 47 33.83 -23.85 10.90
CA LEU A 47 32.93 -23.65 9.76
C LEU A 47 33.38 -24.54 8.61
N VAL A 48 32.52 -25.44 8.17
CA VAL A 48 32.84 -26.48 7.18
C VAL A 48 32.33 -26.06 5.80
N ARG A 49 33.19 -26.17 4.77
CA ARG A 49 32.81 -26.08 3.36
C ARG A 49 32.86 -27.45 2.70
N GLU A 50 31.79 -27.82 2.01
CA GLU A 50 31.71 -29.00 1.13
C GLU A 50 31.73 -28.54 -0.33
N GLY A 51 32.61 -29.13 -1.14
CA GLY A 51 32.61 -28.95 -2.59
C GLY A 51 33.16 -30.18 -3.31
N GLU A 52 33.41 -30.07 -4.62
CA GLU A 52 33.94 -31.18 -5.43
C GLU A 52 35.30 -31.72 -4.92
N GLY A 53 36.09 -30.86 -4.25
CA GLY A 53 37.37 -31.21 -3.64
C GLY A 53 37.28 -31.85 -2.24
N GLY A 54 36.08 -32.13 -1.72
CA GLY A 54 35.85 -32.71 -0.40
C GLY A 54 35.43 -31.70 0.67
N ARG A 55 35.53 -32.11 1.95
CA ARG A 55 35.17 -31.28 3.12
C ARG A 55 36.42 -30.61 3.70
N THR A 56 36.34 -29.31 3.92
CA THR A 56 37.39 -28.53 4.62
C THR A 56 36.76 -27.70 5.73
N ALA A 57 37.46 -27.55 6.85
CA ALA A 57 36.99 -26.79 8.00
C ALA A 57 37.98 -25.67 8.33
N VAL A 58 37.46 -24.51 8.76
CA VAL A 58 38.26 -23.40 9.28
C VAL A 58 37.74 -23.00 10.65
N ALA A 59 38.66 -22.73 11.58
CA ALA A 59 38.29 -22.24 12.90
C ALA A 59 37.85 -20.78 12.80
N VAL A 60 36.66 -20.47 13.31
CA VAL A 60 36.13 -19.12 13.44
C VAL A 60 35.46 -18.97 14.80
N GLU A 61 35.48 -17.76 15.34
CA GLU A 61 34.70 -17.47 16.54
C GLU A 61 33.21 -17.48 16.20
N SER A 62 32.37 -18.04 17.07
CA SER A 62 30.92 -18.07 16.86
C SER A 62 30.13 -17.90 18.15
N ALA A 63 29.07 -17.09 18.09
CA ALA A 63 28.18 -16.79 19.21
C ALA A 63 26.76 -16.48 18.71
N THR A 64 25.75 -16.70 19.54
CA THR A 64 24.43 -16.11 19.31
C THR A 64 24.42 -14.62 19.67
N PRO A 65 23.42 -13.83 19.21
CA PRO A 65 23.27 -12.43 19.61
C PRO A 65 23.24 -12.20 21.13
N GLU A 66 22.72 -13.17 21.89
CA GLU A 66 22.62 -13.14 23.36
C GLU A 66 23.93 -13.54 24.05
N GLU A 67 24.69 -14.46 23.45
CA GLU A 67 26.00 -14.89 23.96
C GLU A 67 27.10 -13.84 23.70
N TYR A 68 26.87 -12.91 22.77
CA TYR A 68 27.90 -11.99 22.32
C TYR A 68 28.23 -10.90 23.36
N ASP A 69 29.42 -11.01 23.95
CA ASP A 69 30.01 -10.04 24.89
C ASP A 69 31.33 -9.41 24.37
N GLY A 70 31.68 -9.67 23.11
CA GLY A 70 32.92 -9.21 22.49
C GLY A 70 32.98 -7.70 22.21
N PRO A 71 34.14 -7.19 21.74
CA PRO A 71 34.31 -5.77 21.46
C PRO A 71 33.35 -5.27 20.36
N PRO A 72 32.98 -3.97 20.35
CA PRO A 72 32.15 -3.38 19.31
C PRO A 72 32.58 -3.75 17.88
N PRO A 73 31.72 -4.39 17.05
CA PRO A 73 32.06 -4.72 15.68
C PRO A 73 32.44 -3.48 14.86
N ARG A 74 33.49 -3.59 14.05
CA ARG A 74 33.95 -2.52 13.14
C ARG A 74 33.68 -2.81 11.67
N ARG A 75 33.91 -4.04 11.22
CA ARG A 75 33.74 -4.45 9.83
C ARG A 75 32.67 -5.52 9.76
N VAL A 76 31.46 -5.17 9.38
CA VAL A 76 30.32 -6.09 9.43
C VAL A 76 29.87 -6.51 8.04
N LEU A 77 29.73 -7.81 7.82
CA LEU A 77 29.02 -8.37 6.69
C LEU A 77 27.65 -8.84 7.19
N LEU A 78 26.59 -8.10 6.83
CA LEU A 78 25.22 -8.47 7.20
C LEU A 78 24.66 -9.39 6.12
N ALA A 79 24.40 -10.64 6.46
CA ALA A 79 24.03 -11.72 5.54
C ALA A 79 22.76 -12.48 6.00
N VAL A 80 21.89 -11.79 6.75
CA VAL A 80 20.59 -12.34 7.16
C VAL A 80 19.60 -12.33 6.00
N LYS A 81 18.49 -13.05 6.15
CA LYS A 81 17.34 -12.92 5.23
C LYS A 81 16.78 -11.50 5.25
N ALA A 82 16.24 -11.00 4.14
CA ALA A 82 15.82 -9.60 4.03
C ALA A 82 14.77 -9.20 5.11
N GLN A 83 13.88 -10.12 5.50
CA GLN A 83 12.89 -9.87 6.57
C GLN A 83 13.52 -9.67 7.95
N ALA A 84 14.70 -10.26 8.17
CA ALA A 84 15.41 -10.21 9.44
C ALA A 84 16.34 -8.99 9.54
N THR A 85 16.56 -8.22 8.46
CA THR A 85 17.44 -7.05 8.42
C THR A 85 17.12 -6.07 9.55
N GLY A 86 15.86 -5.70 9.76
CA GLY A 86 15.47 -4.76 10.82
C GLY A 86 15.75 -5.27 12.23
N ALA A 87 15.52 -6.55 12.50
CA ALA A 87 15.82 -7.15 13.80
C ALA A 87 17.34 -7.22 14.05
N ALA A 88 18.11 -7.63 13.04
CA ALA A 88 19.56 -7.68 13.10
C ALA A 88 20.16 -6.28 13.31
N MET A 89 19.65 -5.25 12.62
CA MET A 89 20.12 -3.88 12.76
C MET A 89 19.77 -3.26 14.12
N ARG A 90 18.61 -3.56 14.71
CA ARG A 90 18.30 -3.14 16.09
C ARG A 90 19.26 -3.70 17.13
N TRP A 91 19.75 -4.93 16.92
CA TRP A 91 20.78 -5.52 17.77
C TRP A 91 22.18 -4.94 17.49
N LEU A 92 22.53 -4.78 16.21
CA LEU A 92 23.86 -4.40 15.77
C LEU A 92 24.17 -2.91 15.94
N ALA A 93 23.25 -2.02 15.57
CA ALA A 93 23.48 -0.57 15.56
C ALA A 93 24.00 0.00 16.89
N PRO A 94 23.43 -0.35 18.08
CA PRO A 94 23.96 0.14 19.35
C PRO A 94 25.31 -0.50 19.74
N ARG A 95 25.72 -1.58 19.09
CA ARG A 95 26.98 -2.31 19.34
C ARG A 95 28.07 -1.96 18.34
N LEU A 96 27.74 -1.34 17.22
CA LEU A 96 28.68 -1.02 16.15
C LEU A 96 29.66 0.05 16.65
N ALA A 97 30.96 -0.19 16.48
CA ALA A 97 32.00 0.79 16.83
C ALA A 97 31.76 2.12 16.10
N ALA A 98 32.15 3.26 16.69
CA ALA A 98 31.87 4.59 16.15
C ALA A 98 32.34 4.80 14.70
N ASP A 99 33.46 4.18 14.32
CA ASP A 99 34.05 4.16 12.97
C ASP A 99 33.70 2.90 12.16
N GLY A 100 32.87 2.02 12.73
CA GLY A 100 32.43 0.78 12.10
C GLY A 100 31.43 0.99 10.98
N TRP A 101 31.36 0.04 10.06
CA TRP A 101 30.47 0.06 8.89
C TRP A 101 29.89 -1.33 8.61
N VAL A 102 28.78 -1.35 7.90
CA VAL A 102 28.01 -2.55 7.56
C VAL A 102 27.89 -2.66 6.05
N VAL A 103 28.25 -3.84 5.51
CA VAL A 103 28.00 -4.21 4.12
C VAL A 103 26.74 -5.04 4.07
N SER A 104 25.80 -4.63 3.24
CA SER A 104 24.62 -5.39 2.86
C SER A 104 25.02 -6.52 1.91
N VAL A 105 25.38 -7.70 2.44
CA VAL A 105 25.64 -8.89 1.62
C VAL A 105 24.40 -9.77 1.57
N GLN A 106 23.31 -9.19 1.09
CA GLN A 106 21.97 -9.78 1.08
C GLN A 106 21.35 -9.72 -0.32
N ASN A 107 20.28 -10.49 -0.55
CA ASN A 107 19.46 -10.30 -1.75
C ASN A 107 18.41 -9.19 -1.52
N GLY A 108 18.04 -8.49 -2.60
CA GLY A 108 17.11 -7.37 -2.54
C GLY A 108 17.75 -6.06 -2.08
N PHE A 109 16.93 -5.02 -1.92
CA PHE A 109 17.36 -3.68 -1.53
C PHE A 109 17.26 -3.50 -0.01
N ASN A 110 18.36 -3.69 0.72
CA ASN A 110 18.39 -3.62 2.19
C ASN A 110 19.14 -2.38 2.70
N GLU A 111 19.91 -1.74 1.82
CA GLU A 111 20.78 -0.60 2.11
C GLU A 111 20.02 0.59 2.70
N PRO A 112 18.82 0.98 2.22
CA PRO A 112 18.06 2.07 2.84
C PRO A 112 17.73 1.78 4.30
N LEU A 113 17.26 0.57 4.63
CA LEU A 113 16.92 0.17 6.00
C LEU A 113 18.16 0.11 6.91
N ILE A 114 19.30 -0.34 6.39
CA ILE A 114 20.57 -0.32 7.12
C ILE A 114 21.00 1.14 7.38
N ALA A 115 20.92 2.00 6.36
CA ALA A 115 21.30 3.41 6.45
C ALA A 115 20.41 4.19 7.44
N GLU A 116 19.14 3.84 7.60
CA GLU A 116 18.26 4.41 8.64
C GLU A 116 18.80 4.17 10.07
N HIS A 117 19.52 3.07 10.29
CA HIS A 117 20.03 2.70 11.62
C HIS A 117 21.43 3.24 11.90
N ILE A 118 22.30 3.33 10.88
CA ILE A 118 23.73 3.65 11.08
C ILE A 118 24.25 4.80 10.22
N GLY A 119 23.43 5.38 9.34
CA GLY A 119 23.82 6.41 8.37
C GLY A 119 24.32 5.83 7.05
N ALA A 120 24.10 6.57 5.96
CA ALA A 120 24.53 6.19 4.62
C ALA A 120 26.06 6.09 4.52
N GLU A 121 26.78 6.96 5.23
CA GLU A 121 28.24 6.99 5.27
C GLU A 121 28.86 5.77 5.97
N ARG A 122 28.07 4.97 6.69
CA ARG A 122 28.50 3.72 7.35
C ARG A 122 27.88 2.49 6.71
N THR A 123 27.15 2.67 5.61
CA THR A 123 26.50 1.61 4.84
C THR A 123 27.27 1.38 3.55
N VAL A 124 27.49 0.12 3.20
CA VAL A 124 28.14 -0.30 1.95
C VAL A 124 27.19 -1.27 1.24
N ALA A 125 27.00 -1.08 -0.06
CA ALA A 125 26.13 -1.92 -0.87
C ALA A 125 26.92 -3.09 -1.47
N ALA A 126 26.28 -4.24 -1.61
CA ALA A 126 26.86 -5.34 -2.37
C ALA A 126 25.82 -6.06 -3.23
N PHE A 127 26.12 -6.16 -4.52
CA PHE A 127 25.47 -7.15 -5.38
C PHE A 127 26.13 -8.51 -5.12
N VAL A 128 25.33 -9.46 -4.65
CA VAL A 128 25.79 -10.80 -4.29
C VAL A 128 25.12 -11.82 -5.19
N ASN A 129 25.87 -12.55 -6.02
CA ASN A 129 25.35 -13.69 -6.78
C ASN A 129 26.11 -14.97 -6.45
N ILE A 130 25.98 -15.43 -5.20
CA ILE A 130 26.70 -16.59 -4.66
C ILE A 130 25.80 -17.81 -4.66
N PHE A 131 26.25 -18.89 -5.30
CA PHE A 131 25.57 -20.17 -5.29
C PHE A 131 26.05 -20.99 -4.10
N ALA A 132 25.35 -20.92 -2.97
CA ALA A 132 25.66 -21.74 -1.79
C ALA A 132 24.38 -22.24 -1.12
N ASP A 133 24.49 -23.30 -0.33
CA ASP A 133 23.40 -23.82 0.52
C ASP A 133 23.94 -24.26 1.88
N VAL A 134 23.09 -24.26 2.90
CA VAL A 134 23.42 -24.83 4.22
C VAL A 134 22.90 -26.26 4.23
N THR A 135 23.79 -27.25 4.32
CA THR A 135 23.43 -28.68 4.25
C THR A 135 23.29 -29.32 5.62
N GLY A 136 23.75 -28.63 6.66
CA GLY A 136 23.57 -28.96 8.06
C GLY A 136 24.17 -27.86 8.95
N PRO A 137 23.99 -27.94 10.28
CA PRO A 137 24.60 -27.01 11.23
C PRO A 137 26.11 -26.87 11.02
N GLY A 138 26.61 -25.65 10.81
CA GLY A 138 28.01 -25.34 10.52
C GLY A 138 28.55 -25.81 9.16
N VAL A 139 27.72 -26.32 8.25
CA VAL A 139 28.16 -26.88 6.96
C VAL A 139 27.57 -26.12 5.76
N ILE A 140 28.46 -25.52 4.97
CA ILE A 140 28.15 -24.78 3.75
C ILE A 140 28.52 -25.63 2.54
N ARG A 141 27.57 -25.90 1.66
CA ARG A 141 27.85 -26.47 0.34
C ARG A 141 28.07 -25.35 -0.66
N ASP A 142 29.26 -25.36 -1.25
CA ASP A 142 29.64 -24.44 -2.30
C ASP A 142 29.12 -24.94 -3.66
N GLY A 143 28.39 -24.09 -4.35
CA GLY A 143 27.82 -24.32 -5.67
C GLY A 143 28.66 -23.77 -6.82
N GLY A 144 29.84 -23.21 -6.55
CA GLY A 144 30.77 -22.70 -7.55
C GLY A 144 30.94 -21.18 -7.53
N GLU A 145 31.80 -20.68 -8.42
CA GLU A 145 32.07 -19.25 -8.55
C GLU A 145 30.85 -18.51 -9.08
N GLY A 146 30.49 -17.42 -8.42
CA GLY A 146 29.51 -16.44 -8.87
C GLY A 146 30.05 -15.03 -8.66
N ALA A 147 29.25 -14.01 -8.94
CA ALA A 147 29.72 -12.62 -8.91
C ALA A 147 29.48 -11.94 -7.55
N LEU A 148 30.42 -11.10 -7.11
CA LEU A 148 30.26 -10.23 -5.94
C LEU A 148 30.79 -8.84 -6.29
N VAL A 149 29.90 -7.87 -6.38
CA VAL A 149 30.27 -6.48 -6.69
C VAL A 149 29.95 -5.63 -5.47
N ILE A 150 30.92 -4.87 -4.99
CA ILE A 150 30.82 -4.06 -3.78
C ILE A 150 31.06 -2.60 -4.15
N GLY A 151 30.22 -1.70 -3.64
CA GLY A 151 30.34 -0.28 -3.92
C GLY A 151 29.79 0.57 -2.79
N GLU A 152 30.08 1.86 -2.86
CA GLU A 152 29.41 2.84 -2.01
C GLU A 152 27.98 3.08 -2.55
N PRO A 153 26.97 3.23 -1.70
CA PRO A 153 25.59 3.49 -2.13
C PRO A 153 25.47 4.89 -2.78
N GLY A 154 24.41 5.10 -3.57
CA GLY A 154 24.07 6.39 -4.17
C GLY A 154 25.06 6.86 -5.25
N GLY A 155 25.72 5.93 -5.94
CA GLY A 155 26.70 6.24 -7.00
C GLY A 155 27.98 6.90 -6.51
N ALA A 156 28.29 6.79 -5.22
CA ALA A 156 29.51 7.35 -4.67
C ALA A 156 30.77 6.59 -5.16
N PRO A 157 31.91 7.29 -5.37
CA PRO A 157 33.13 6.65 -5.82
C PRO A 157 33.66 5.59 -4.84
N VAL A 158 34.26 4.54 -5.39
CA VAL A 158 34.88 3.43 -4.65
C VAL A 158 35.90 3.95 -3.64
N SER A 159 35.53 3.81 -2.37
CA SER A 159 36.32 4.25 -1.23
C SER A 159 37.50 3.32 -0.92
N GLY A 160 38.36 3.75 0.01
CA GLY A 160 39.44 2.91 0.54
C GLY A 160 38.92 1.66 1.27
N ARG A 161 37.78 1.74 1.96
CA ARG A 161 37.20 0.58 2.68
C ARG A 161 36.66 -0.47 1.72
N VAL A 162 36.02 -0.05 0.62
CA VAL A 162 35.52 -0.96 -0.42
C VAL A 162 36.69 -1.66 -1.10
N ARG A 163 37.76 -0.92 -1.48
CA ARG A 163 38.97 -1.52 -2.06
C ARG A 163 39.63 -2.55 -1.14
N GLN A 164 39.73 -2.24 0.15
CA GLN A 164 40.31 -3.18 1.12
C GLN A 164 39.44 -4.42 1.29
N LEU A 165 38.12 -4.26 1.40
CA LEU A 165 37.18 -5.37 1.54
C LEU A 165 37.23 -6.30 0.32
N VAL A 166 37.21 -5.72 -0.88
CA VAL A 166 37.33 -6.49 -2.12
C VAL A 166 38.66 -7.24 -2.15
N ALA A 167 39.78 -6.60 -1.76
CA ALA A 167 41.08 -7.27 -1.68
C ALA A 167 41.09 -8.44 -0.68
N ASP A 168 40.43 -8.30 0.48
CA ASP A 168 40.30 -9.34 1.51
C ASP A 168 39.45 -10.52 1.01
N LEU A 169 38.43 -10.24 0.20
CA LEU A 169 37.51 -11.23 -0.37
C LEU A 169 37.98 -11.88 -1.67
N ARG A 170 39.12 -11.47 -2.24
CA ARG A 170 39.72 -12.14 -3.42
C ARG A 170 40.00 -13.62 -3.22
N SER A 171 40.14 -14.07 -1.98
CA SER A 171 40.36 -15.49 -1.63
C SER A 171 39.12 -16.37 -1.77
N TRP A 172 37.93 -15.74 -1.86
CA TRP A 172 36.66 -16.40 -2.11
C TRP A 172 36.41 -16.63 -3.60
N GLY A 173 36.48 -15.56 -4.41
CA GLY A 173 36.06 -15.53 -5.81
C GLY A 173 36.22 -14.15 -6.45
N PRO A 174 35.60 -13.87 -7.62
CA PRO A 174 35.75 -12.61 -8.37
C PRO A 174 35.00 -11.45 -7.70
N ALA A 175 35.46 -11.06 -6.51
CA ALA A 175 34.98 -9.86 -5.85
C ALA A 175 35.53 -8.62 -6.59
N GLU A 176 34.62 -7.71 -6.94
CA GLU A 176 34.94 -6.49 -7.69
C GLU A 176 34.43 -5.26 -6.96
N ALA A 177 35.16 -4.15 -7.13
CA ALA A 177 34.71 -2.84 -6.65
C ALA A 177 34.05 -2.10 -7.81
N SER A 178 32.92 -1.44 -7.57
CA SER A 178 32.23 -0.66 -8.60
C SER A 178 31.72 0.66 -8.05
N ASP A 179 31.85 1.72 -8.86
CA ASP A 179 31.20 3.02 -8.64
C ASP A 179 29.69 2.95 -8.96
N ASN A 180 29.23 1.86 -9.59
CA ASN A 180 27.86 1.61 -9.99
C ASN A 180 27.36 0.23 -9.53
N VAL A 181 27.45 -0.03 -8.22
CA VAL A 181 26.92 -1.27 -7.63
C VAL A 181 25.38 -1.35 -7.71
N GLU A 182 24.70 -0.21 -7.65
CA GLU A 182 23.23 -0.14 -7.79
C GLU A 182 22.77 -0.61 -9.18
N GLY A 183 23.54 -0.31 -10.23
CA GLY A 183 23.29 -0.84 -11.57
C GLY A 183 23.19 -2.36 -11.63
N HIS A 184 24.04 -3.05 -10.85
CA HIS A 184 23.99 -4.51 -10.72
C HIS A 184 22.78 -4.97 -9.89
N LEU A 185 22.45 -4.27 -8.79
CA LEU A 185 21.30 -4.59 -7.94
C LEU A 185 19.98 -4.47 -8.72
N TRP A 186 19.81 -3.39 -9.48
CA TRP A 186 18.63 -3.17 -10.31
C TRP A 186 18.55 -4.15 -11.49
N ALA A 187 19.67 -4.42 -12.17
CA ALA A 187 19.73 -5.46 -13.20
C ALA A 187 19.32 -6.84 -12.63
N LYS A 188 19.82 -7.17 -11.43
CA LYS A 188 19.46 -8.40 -10.73
C LYS A 188 17.99 -8.45 -10.34
N ALA A 189 17.41 -7.33 -9.91
CA ALA A 189 15.99 -7.26 -9.58
C ALA A 189 15.11 -7.55 -10.82
N GLY A 190 15.47 -7.04 -12.00
CA GLY A 190 14.76 -7.35 -13.24
C GLY A 190 14.88 -8.82 -13.64
N PHE A 191 16.08 -9.40 -13.58
CA PHE A 191 16.26 -10.84 -13.82
C PHE A 191 15.53 -11.70 -12.78
N GLY A 192 15.59 -11.29 -11.51
CA GLY A 192 14.88 -11.92 -10.40
C GLY A 192 13.36 -11.96 -10.62
N ALA A 193 12.80 -10.97 -11.34
CA ALA A 193 11.37 -10.89 -11.59
C ALA A 193 10.95 -11.96 -12.60
N MET A 194 11.80 -12.22 -13.61
CA MET A 194 11.62 -13.36 -14.50
C MET A 194 11.67 -14.68 -13.72
N LEU A 195 12.66 -14.86 -12.85
CA LEU A 195 12.78 -16.08 -12.03
C LEU A 195 11.60 -16.27 -11.07
N ALA A 196 11.05 -15.17 -10.54
CA ALA A 196 9.84 -15.16 -9.72
C ALA A 196 8.62 -15.64 -10.53
N ALA A 197 8.45 -15.15 -11.76
CA ALA A 197 7.38 -15.61 -12.64
C ALA A 197 7.50 -17.10 -12.97
N THR A 198 8.72 -17.63 -13.18
CA THR A 198 8.90 -19.07 -13.45
C THR A 198 8.45 -19.95 -12.28
N ALA A 199 8.41 -19.44 -11.05
CA ALA A 199 7.95 -20.21 -9.90
C ALA A 199 6.41 -20.39 -9.85
N LEU A 200 5.66 -19.75 -10.75
CA LEU A 200 4.22 -19.92 -10.88
C LEU A 200 3.82 -21.24 -11.56
N ALA A 201 4.78 -21.94 -12.18
CA ALA A 201 4.57 -23.22 -12.85
C ALA A 201 5.67 -24.23 -12.45
N ASP A 202 5.33 -25.51 -12.45
CA ASP A 202 6.30 -26.59 -12.18
C ASP A 202 6.95 -27.09 -13.48
N ALA A 203 7.84 -26.27 -14.03
CA ALA A 203 8.63 -26.60 -15.22
C ALA A 203 10.02 -25.95 -15.19
N PRO A 204 10.96 -26.39 -16.04
CA PRO A 204 12.29 -25.78 -16.12
C PRO A 204 12.24 -24.28 -16.45
N MET A 205 12.97 -23.46 -15.69
CA MET A 205 12.94 -22.00 -15.81
C MET A 205 13.37 -21.51 -17.19
N ALA A 206 14.33 -22.19 -17.83
CA ALA A 206 14.76 -21.85 -19.18
C ALA A 206 13.64 -22.04 -20.22
N GLU A 207 12.81 -23.08 -20.08
CA GLU A 207 11.69 -23.35 -20.99
C GLU A 207 10.53 -22.39 -20.76
N LEU A 208 10.26 -22.02 -19.51
CA LEU A 208 9.22 -21.04 -19.18
C LEU A 208 9.59 -19.64 -19.66
N ILE A 209 10.85 -19.21 -19.49
CA ILE A 209 11.32 -17.91 -20.01
C ILE A 209 11.25 -17.88 -21.54
N ASP A 210 11.58 -18.98 -22.21
CA ASP A 210 11.57 -19.09 -23.67
C ASP A 210 10.16 -19.05 -24.26
N ARG A 211 9.20 -19.72 -23.61
CA ARG A 211 7.79 -19.78 -24.05
C ARG A 211 6.99 -18.52 -23.71
N HIS A 212 7.28 -17.86 -22.59
CA HIS A 212 6.54 -16.70 -22.08
C HIS A 212 7.34 -15.39 -22.19
N ARG A 213 8.03 -15.20 -23.32
CA ARG A 213 8.84 -14.00 -23.58
C ARG A 213 8.08 -12.68 -23.36
N PRO A 214 6.81 -12.51 -23.80
CA PRO A 214 6.08 -11.26 -23.57
C PRO A 214 6.03 -10.85 -22.08
N ALA A 215 5.66 -11.79 -21.20
CA ALA A 215 5.66 -11.56 -19.75
C ALA A 215 7.07 -11.26 -19.22
N MET A 216 8.08 -12.04 -19.61
CA MET A 216 9.46 -11.85 -19.13
C MET A 216 10.01 -10.47 -19.53
N TYR A 217 9.70 -10.03 -20.74
CA TYR A 217 10.12 -8.73 -21.25
C TYR A 217 9.44 -7.59 -20.51
N ALA A 218 8.13 -7.71 -20.26
CA ALA A 218 7.40 -6.71 -19.50
C ALA A 218 7.91 -6.61 -18.05
N LEU A 219 8.16 -7.75 -17.40
CA LEU A 219 8.68 -7.80 -16.03
C LEU A 219 10.02 -7.08 -15.88
N ALA A 220 10.99 -7.40 -16.73
CA ALA A 220 12.28 -6.73 -16.68
C ALA A 220 12.15 -5.24 -17.02
N ALA A 221 11.35 -4.91 -18.04
CA ALA A 221 11.12 -3.53 -18.43
C ALA A 221 10.49 -2.68 -17.30
N GLU A 222 9.49 -3.20 -16.58
CA GLU A 222 8.86 -2.50 -15.46
C GLU A 222 9.88 -2.15 -14.37
N VAL A 223 10.74 -3.09 -13.98
CA VAL A 223 11.81 -2.84 -12.99
C VAL A 223 12.83 -1.82 -13.52
N PHE A 224 13.18 -1.91 -14.80
CA PHE A 224 14.20 -1.07 -15.42
C PHE A 224 13.72 0.37 -15.70
N GLU A 225 12.43 0.58 -15.90
CA GLU A 225 11.84 1.92 -15.95
C GLU A 225 11.97 2.64 -14.62
N VAL A 226 11.80 1.91 -13.50
CA VAL A 226 12.03 2.47 -12.16
C VAL A 226 13.51 2.81 -11.97
N ALA A 227 14.43 1.91 -12.33
CA ALA A 227 15.86 2.18 -12.29
C ALA A 227 16.25 3.42 -13.12
N ALA A 228 15.67 3.57 -14.32
CA ALA A 228 15.89 4.72 -15.19
C ALA A 228 15.34 6.02 -14.58
N ALA A 229 14.16 5.99 -13.93
CA ALA A 229 13.60 7.14 -13.23
C ALA A 229 14.48 7.60 -12.05
N LEU A 230 15.23 6.68 -11.44
CA LEU A 230 16.22 6.95 -10.40
C LEU A 230 17.59 7.39 -10.96
N GLY A 231 17.77 7.41 -12.28
CA GLY A 231 19.04 7.75 -12.92
C GLY A 231 20.12 6.67 -12.79
N VAL A 232 19.73 5.42 -12.48
CA VAL A 232 20.65 4.29 -12.32
C VAL A 232 20.96 3.67 -13.68
N GLY A 233 22.25 3.61 -14.04
CA GLY A 233 22.71 2.86 -15.21
C GLY A 233 22.77 1.36 -14.92
N LEU A 234 22.09 0.54 -15.73
CA LEU A 234 22.07 -0.92 -15.53
C LEU A 234 23.39 -1.57 -15.96
N GLU A 235 23.86 -2.53 -15.17
CA GLU A 235 25.11 -3.25 -15.44
C GLU A 235 24.84 -4.72 -15.77
N PRO A 236 25.55 -5.31 -16.75
CA PRO A 236 25.44 -6.73 -17.07
C PRO A 236 26.10 -7.59 -16.00
N PHE A 237 25.59 -8.80 -15.81
CA PHE A 237 26.22 -9.79 -14.94
C PHE A 237 25.98 -11.20 -15.48
N ASP A 238 26.94 -12.10 -15.29
CA ASP A 238 26.93 -13.47 -15.82
C ASP A 238 26.54 -13.50 -17.31
N ALA A 239 25.42 -14.15 -17.66
CA ALA A 239 24.87 -14.19 -19.02
C ALA A 239 23.70 -13.20 -19.25
N PHE A 240 23.34 -12.41 -18.25
CA PHE A 240 22.22 -11.47 -18.31
C PHE A 240 22.70 -10.08 -18.71
N ASP A 241 22.34 -9.68 -19.93
CA ASP A 241 22.50 -8.31 -20.42
C ASP A 241 21.17 -7.57 -20.25
N PRO A 242 21.06 -6.58 -19.36
CA PRO A 242 19.80 -5.89 -19.07
C PRO A 242 19.38 -4.92 -20.19
N ALA A 243 20.32 -4.37 -20.95
CA ALA A 243 20.04 -3.27 -21.88
C ALA A 243 19.00 -3.62 -22.96
N PRO A 244 19.03 -4.82 -23.59
CA PRO A 244 18.01 -5.23 -24.56
C PRO A 244 16.59 -5.38 -23.99
N PHE A 245 16.44 -5.53 -22.67
CA PHE A 245 15.13 -5.68 -22.02
C PHE A 245 14.48 -4.35 -21.65
N CYS A 246 15.20 -3.22 -21.73
CA CYS A 246 14.61 -1.89 -21.58
C CYS A 246 13.54 -1.64 -22.66
N ARG A 247 12.45 -0.92 -22.33
CA ARG A 247 11.38 -0.62 -23.31
C ARG A 247 11.89 0.17 -24.52
N SER A 248 12.88 1.02 -24.32
CA SER A 248 13.52 1.83 -25.38
C SER A 248 14.41 1.02 -26.34
N ALA A 249 14.73 -0.24 -26.04
CA ALA A 249 15.64 -1.04 -26.83
C ALA A 249 14.95 -1.69 -28.07
N PRO A 250 15.67 -1.87 -29.20
CA PRO A 250 15.12 -2.53 -30.38
C PRO A 250 14.70 -3.99 -30.12
N ALA A 251 13.54 -4.38 -30.64
CA ALA A 251 12.98 -5.74 -30.44
C ALA A 251 13.93 -6.86 -30.84
N ALA A 252 14.65 -6.74 -31.97
CA ALA A 252 15.58 -7.75 -32.46
C ALA A 252 16.76 -8.00 -31.49
N GLY A 253 17.19 -6.99 -30.73
CA GLY A 253 18.23 -7.15 -29.72
C GLY A 253 17.76 -7.94 -28.51
N ARG A 254 16.48 -7.81 -28.16
CA ARG A 254 15.85 -8.44 -26.99
C ARG A 254 15.74 -9.96 -27.15
N ASP A 255 15.27 -10.43 -28.30
CA ASP A 255 15.14 -11.87 -28.56
C ASP A 255 16.50 -12.58 -28.52
N ALA A 256 17.52 -11.97 -29.12
CA ALA A 256 18.88 -12.51 -29.07
C ALA A 256 19.45 -12.54 -27.64
N ALA A 257 19.07 -11.58 -26.78
CA ALA A 257 19.47 -11.59 -25.37
C ALA A 257 18.75 -12.70 -24.59
N ALA A 258 17.46 -12.91 -24.83
CA ALA A 258 16.68 -14.00 -24.25
C ALA A 258 17.21 -15.38 -24.69
N ASP A 259 17.60 -15.54 -25.96
CA ASP A 259 18.23 -16.77 -26.46
C ASP A 259 19.51 -17.10 -25.69
N ARG A 260 20.40 -16.10 -25.50
CA ARG A 260 21.64 -16.28 -24.71
C ARG A 260 21.33 -16.65 -23.27
N LEU A 261 20.38 -15.95 -22.64
CA LEU A 261 19.99 -16.20 -21.26
C LEU A 261 19.44 -17.62 -21.07
N THR A 262 18.52 -18.06 -21.92
CA THR A 262 17.92 -19.41 -21.82
C THR A 262 18.93 -20.50 -22.18
N ALA A 263 19.83 -20.28 -23.14
CA ALA A 263 20.93 -21.19 -23.43
C ALA A 263 21.86 -21.38 -22.22
N TRP A 264 22.20 -20.30 -21.52
CA TRP A 264 22.99 -20.36 -20.29
C TRP A 264 22.22 -21.03 -19.13
N LEU A 265 20.93 -20.70 -18.94
CA LEU A 265 20.12 -21.35 -17.90
C LEU A 265 20.03 -22.87 -18.07
N ARG A 266 20.04 -23.37 -19.32
CA ARG A 266 20.05 -24.82 -19.62
C ARG A 266 21.36 -25.52 -19.22
N THR A 267 22.47 -24.79 -19.04
CA THR A 267 23.74 -25.37 -18.57
C THR A 267 23.86 -25.39 -17.04
N MET A 268 22.97 -24.70 -16.33
CA MET A 268 23.00 -24.63 -14.88
C MET A 268 22.62 -25.98 -14.24
N PRO A 269 23.27 -26.40 -13.14
CA PRO A 269 22.94 -27.65 -12.44
C PRO A 269 21.52 -27.71 -11.86
N LYS A 270 20.90 -26.54 -11.66
CA LYS A 270 19.52 -26.38 -11.16
C LYS A 270 18.67 -25.86 -12.32
N ASP A 271 17.58 -26.56 -12.61
CA ASP A 271 16.64 -26.22 -13.68
C ASP A 271 15.41 -25.42 -13.19
N ARG A 272 15.23 -25.28 -11.87
CA ARG A 272 14.15 -24.48 -11.25
C ARG A 272 14.71 -23.45 -10.27
N SER A 273 13.99 -22.34 -10.12
CA SER A 273 14.40 -21.22 -9.27
C SER A 273 14.38 -21.57 -7.77
N GLY A 274 15.15 -20.82 -6.98
CA GLY A 274 15.12 -20.95 -5.51
C GLY A 274 13.74 -20.66 -4.92
N ILE A 275 12.98 -19.74 -5.54
CA ILE A 275 11.61 -19.37 -5.17
C ILE A 275 10.68 -20.58 -5.34
N TRP A 276 10.78 -21.28 -6.47
CA TRP A 276 10.03 -22.51 -6.69
C TRP A 276 10.36 -23.57 -5.64
N ARG A 277 11.64 -23.76 -5.29
CA ARG A 277 12.04 -24.74 -4.26
C ARG A 277 11.48 -24.38 -2.89
N ASP A 278 11.43 -23.08 -2.56
CA ASP A 278 10.87 -22.63 -1.30
C ASP A 278 9.36 -22.94 -1.20
N LEU A 279 8.62 -22.82 -2.30
CA LEU A 279 7.20 -23.18 -2.39
C LEU A 279 6.96 -24.70 -2.47
N ALA A 280 7.49 -25.35 -3.51
CA ALA A 280 7.17 -26.74 -3.85
C ALA A 280 7.86 -27.78 -2.96
N VAL A 281 9.09 -27.49 -2.51
CA VAL A 281 9.92 -28.46 -1.77
C VAL A 281 9.98 -28.14 -0.28
N ARG A 282 10.35 -26.90 0.08
CA ARG A 282 10.58 -26.51 1.48
C ARG A 282 9.29 -26.05 2.18
N ARG A 283 8.23 -25.74 1.43
CA ARG A 283 6.92 -25.28 1.92
C ARG A 283 7.03 -24.14 2.94
N ARG A 284 7.80 -23.11 2.57
CA ARG A 284 8.03 -21.94 3.41
C ARG A 284 7.74 -20.64 2.65
N PRO A 285 7.46 -19.53 3.35
CA PRO A 285 7.26 -18.23 2.73
C PRO A 285 8.45 -17.82 1.86
N VAL A 286 8.16 -17.17 0.73
CA VAL A 286 9.15 -16.66 -0.21
C VAL A 286 9.54 -15.22 0.14
N GLU A 287 10.80 -14.86 -0.07
CA GLU A 287 11.31 -13.52 0.31
C GLU A 287 11.06 -12.44 -0.73
N VAL A 288 10.47 -12.84 -1.86
CA VAL A 288 10.31 -12.04 -3.07
C VAL A 288 9.52 -10.76 -2.80
N THR A 289 8.50 -10.81 -1.94
CA THR A 289 7.71 -9.63 -1.55
C THR A 289 8.58 -8.54 -0.90
N THR A 290 9.52 -8.93 -0.05
CA THR A 290 10.47 -8.00 0.58
C THR A 290 11.48 -7.45 -0.42
N HIS A 291 11.92 -8.27 -1.41
CA HIS A 291 12.88 -7.83 -2.42
C HIS A 291 12.34 -6.72 -3.34
N TYR A 292 11.04 -6.70 -3.63
CA TYR A 292 10.42 -5.73 -4.54
C TYR A 292 9.74 -4.55 -3.87
N ALA A 293 9.71 -4.47 -2.53
CA ALA A 293 9.11 -3.35 -1.81
C ALA A 293 9.68 -1.98 -2.26
N THR A 294 11.01 -1.91 -2.44
CA THR A 294 11.68 -0.71 -2.97
C THR A 294 11.27 -0.42 -4.41
N VAL A 295 11.13 -1.45 -5.27
CA VAL A 295 10.70 -1.25 -6.65
C VAL A 295 9.31 -0.62 -6.71
N PHE A 296 8.36 -1.09 -5.90
CA PHE A 296 7.02 -0.50 -5.86
C PHE A 296 7.00 0.91 -5.29
N THR A 297 7.72 1.13 -4.19
CA THR A 297 7.80 2.46 -3.56
C THR A 297 8.35 3.49 -4.55
N GLU A 298 9.43 3.16 -5.25
CA GLU A 298 10.02 4.08 -6.23
C GLU A 298 9.20 4.18 -7.52
N ALA A 299 8.51 3.11 -7.95
CA ALA A 299 7.57 3.16 -9.05
C ALA A 299 6.40 4.12 -8.77
N GLU A 300 5.82 4.04 -7.57
CA GLU A 300 4.73 4.91 -7.14
C GLU A 300 5.18 6.38 -7.08
N ARG A 301 6.38 6.64 -6.52
CA ARG A 301 6.98 7.98 -6.53
C ARG A 301 7.21 8.54 -7.94
N ALA A 302 7.59 7.68 -8.88
CA ALA A 302 7.81 8.04 -10.27
C ALA A 302 6.53 8.04 -11.13
N GLY A 303 5.37 7.65 -10.58
CA GLY A 303 4.13 7.49 -11.34
C GLY A 303 4.17 6.38 -12.39
N LEU A 304 5.00 5.35 -12.18
CA LEU A 304 5.21 4.23 -13.09
C LEU A 304 4.34 3.03 -12.68
N ALA A 305 3.64 2.45 -13.66
CA ALA A 305 2.84 1.26 -13.45
C ALA A 305 3.72 -0.01 -13.50
N THR A 306 3.45 -0.95 -12.57
CA THR A 306 4.15 -2.25 -12.46
C THR A 306 3.18 -3.45 -12.46
N PRO A 307 2.19 -3.50 -13.39
CA PRO A 307 1.10 -4.47 -13.33
C PRO A 307 1.55 -5.92 -13.48
N VAL A 308 2.52 -6.22 -14.36
CA VAL A 308 2.95 -7.61 -14.57
C VAL A 308 3.74 -8.10 -13.35
N LEU A 309 4.59 -7.26 -12.77
CA LEU A 309 5.31 -7.58 -11.54
C LEU A 309 4.37 -7.78 -10.34
N ARG A 310 3.35 -6.91 -10.18
CA ARG A 310 2.32 -7.08 -9.14
C ARG A 310 1.54 -8.37 -9.30
N ALA A 311 1.15 -8.73 -10.53
CA ALA A 311 0.48 -9.99 -10.82
C ALA A 311 1.36 -11.22 -10.48
N VAL A 312 2.67 -11.18 -10.75
CA VAL A 312 3.60 -12.25 -10.32
C VAL A 312 3.61 -12.40 -8.81
N LEU A 313 3.72 -11.30 -8.06
CA LEU A 313 3.75 -11.38 -6.59
C LEU A 313 2.43 -11.85 -6.00
N SER A 314 1.31 -11.43 -6.57
CA SER A 314 -0.01 -11.94 -6.20
C SER A 314 -0.09 -13.46 -6.41
N GLY A 315 0.32 -13.95 -7.58
CA GLY A 315 0.39 -15.38 -7.87
C GLY A 315 1.30 -16.16 -6.91
N LEU A 316 2.45 -15.60 -6.51
CA LEU A 316 3.33 -16.25 -5.53
C LEU A 316 2.68 -16.32 -4.14
N ARG A 317 1.97 -15.27 -3.69
CA ARG A 317 1.23 -15.28 -2.41
C ARG A 317 0.11 -16.31 -2.40
N GLU A 318 -0.54 -16.57 -3.54
CA GLU A 318 -1.50 -17.68 -3.65
C GLU A 318 -0.81 -19.04 -3.48
N LEU A 319 0.33 -19.24 -4.13
CA LEU A 319 1.08 -20.49 -4.09
C LEU A 319 1.77 -20.76 -2.75
N GLU A 320 2.05 -19.74 -1.95
CA GLU A 320 2.48 -19.91 -0.56
C GLU A 320 1.43 -20.65 0.28
N ARG A 321 0.14 -20.40 0.00
CA ARG A 321 -0.98 -21.05 0.69
C ARG A 321 -1.25 -22.44 0.12
N ASP A 322 -1.18 -22.58 -1.20
CA ASP A 322 -1.39 -23.85 -1.90
C ASP A 322 -0.43 -24.03 -3.09
N PRO A 323 0.72 -24.69 -2.89
CA PRO A 323 1.66 -24.97 -3.98
C PRO A 323 1.10 -25.87 -5.09
N SER A 324 -0.02 -26.57 -4.88
CA SER A 324 -0.62 -27.43 -5.92
C SER A 324 -1.27 -26.62 -7.05
N GLY A 325 -1.48 -25.32 -6.84
CA GLY A 325 -1.98 -24.40 -7.85
C GLY A 325 -0.96 -23.96 -8.90
N MET A 326 0.27 -24.49 -8.88
CA MET A 326 1.29 -24.20 -9.90
C MET A 326 0.81 -24.65 -11.28
N SER A 327 0.77 -23.74 -12.24
CA SER A 327 0.27 -24.00 -13.59
C SER A 327 0.85 -23.02 -14.58
N GLU A 328 1.22 -23.53 -15.77
CA GLU A 328 1.66 -22.71 -16.89
C GLU A 328 0.59 -21.69 -17.35
N SER A 329 -0.70 -22.00 -17.14
CA SER A 329 -1.81 -21.07 -17.40
C SER A 329 -1.70 -19.73 -16.65
N ARG A 330 -0.97 -19.70 -15.53
CA ARG A 330 -0.66 -18.46 -14.80
C ARG A 330 0.29 -17.58 -15.61
N LEU A 331 1.27 -18.17 -16.30
CA LEU A 331 2.17 -17.42 -17.18
C LEU A 331 1.46 -17.00 -18.47
N ASP A 332 0.56 -17.81 -19.02
CA ASP A 332 -0.31 -17.39 -20.13
C ASP A 332 -1.13 -16.14 -19.77
N ALA A 333 -1.57 -16.02 -18.51
CA ALA A 333 -2.28 -14.83 -18.04
C ALA A 333 -1.35 -13.61 -17.96
N LEU A 334 -0.09 -13.80 -17.56
CA LEU A 334 0.91 -12.73 -17.57
C LEU A 334 1.25 -12.26 -18.98
N ASP A 335 1.33 -13.16 -19.96
CA ASP A 335 1.55 -12.77 -21.37
C ASP A 335 0.41 -11.89 -21.88
N ARG A 336 -0.85 -12.28 -21.63
CA ARG A 336 -2.02 -11.45 -21.97
C ARG A 336 -2.00 -10.08 -21.28
N LEU A 337 -1.58 -10.04 -20.02
CA LEU A 337 -1.46 -8.78 -19.26
C LEU A 337 -0.35 -7.89 -19.83
N ALA A 338 0.79 -8.47 -20.20
CA ALA A 338 1.90 -7.77 -20.82
C ALA A 338 1.51 -7.15 -22.18
N GLU A 339 0.81 -7.92 -23.01
CA GLU A 339 0.34 -7.47 -24.33
C GLU A 339 -0.69 -6.33 -24.23
N THR A 340 -1.65 -6.45 -23.30
CA THR A 340 -2.66 -5.41 -23.08
C THR A 340 -2.06 -4.13 -22.51
N SER A 341 -1.10 -4.24 -21.60
CA SER A 341 -0.35 -3.10 -21.04
C SER A 341 0.46 -2.37 -22.11
N ALA A 342 1.13 -3.12 -23.01
CA ALA A 342 1.86 -2.55 -24.14
C ALA A 342 0.93 -1.82 -25.15
N ALA A 343 -0.23 -2.39 -25.42
CA ALA A 343 -1.24 -1.77 -26.30
C ALA A 343 -1.86 -0.49 -25.68
N GLY A 344 -2.01 -0.46 -24.35
CA GLY A 344 -2.42 0.73 -23.59
C GLY A 344 -1.37 1.85 -23.66
N ALA A 345 -0.10 1.53 -23.44
CA ALA A 345 1.01 2.49 -23.46
C ALA A 345 1.26 3.12 -24.85
N ALA A 346 1.09 2.34 -25.93
CA ALA A 346 1.19 2.84 -27.30
C ALA A 346 0.08 3.85 -27.68
N ARG A 347 -1.08 3.78 -27.00
CA ARG A 347 -2.19 4.74 -27.17
C ARG A 347 -2.04 6.02 -26.35
N THR A 348 -1.17 6.02 -25.32
CA THR A 348 -0.97 7.13 -24.39
C THR A 348 0.26 8.00 -24.72
N ALA A 349 0.98 7.74 -25.82
CA ALA A 349 2.16 8.50 -26.25
C ALA A 349 1.85 9.86 -26.94
N GLY A 350 0.75 10.52 -26.55
CA GLY A 350 0.48 11.93 -26.85
C GLY A 350 0.50 12.73 -25.54
N PRO A 351 0.71 14.06 -25.56
CA PRO A 351 0.64 14.87 -24.34
C PRO A 351 -0.70 14.56 -23.65
N PRO A 352 -0.72 14.43 -22.31
CA PRO A 352 -1.90 13.93 -21.62
C PRO A 352 -3.07 14.85 -21.93
N ALA A 353 -4.00 14.35 -22.75
CA ALA A 353 -5.31 14.95 -22.87
C ALA A 353 -5.99 14.68 -21.55
N ALA A 354 -6.15 15.74 -20.76
CA ALA A 354 -6.98 15.72 -19.56
C ALA A 354 -8.29 14.99 -19.89
N PRO A 355 -8.74 14.02 -19.09
CA PRO A 355 -10.08 13.48 -19.26
C PRO A 355 -11.04 14.66 -19.13
N ALA A 356 -11.89 14.84 -20.14
CA ALA A 356 -12.95 15.84 -20.10
C ALA A 356 -13.98 15.43 -19.06
N VAL A 357 -13.65 15.69 -17.79
CA VAL A 357 -14.61 15.88 -16.72
C VAL A 357 -15.18 17.28 -16.96
N GLY A 358 -16.50 17.41 -16.96
CA GLY A 358 -17.15 18.72 -16.98
C GLY A 358 -16.57 19.64 -15.89
N PRO A 359 -16.69 20.96 -16.04
CA PRO A 359 -15.97 21.91 -15.19
C PRO A 359 -16.21 21.60 -13.71
N ALA A 360 -15.11 21.41 -12.96
CA ALA A 360 -15.14 21.39 -11.51
C ALA A 360 -15.79 22.70 -11.02
N GLY A 361 -16.81 22.58 -10.17
CA GLY A 361 -17.57 23.73 -9.66
C GLY A 361 -18.96 23.95 -10.27
N ALA A 362 -19.57 22.96 -10.92
CA ALA A 362 -20.98 23.06 -11.29
C ALA A 362 -21.86 23.09 -10.03
N GLU A 363 -22.72 24.10 -9.88
CA GLU A 363 -23.70 24.14 -8.79
C GLU A 363 -24.58 22.87 -8.81
N PRO A 364 -24.84 22.26 -7.65
CA PRO A 364 -25.57 21.01 -7.60
C PRO A 364 -26.97 21.18 -8.18
N ARG A 365 -27.37 20.24 -9.06
CA ARG A 365 -28.64 20.33 -9.79
C ARG A 365 -29.80 20.39 -8.82
N THR A 366 -30.59 21.45 -8.91
CA THR A 366 -31.68 21.75 -7.96
C THR A 366 -33.03 21.20 -8.40
N ASP A 367 -33.17 20.93 -9.69
CA ASP A 367 -34.46 20.87 -10.37
C ASP A 367 -35.20 19.54 -10.16
N ASP A 368 -34.51 18.52 -9.65
CA ASP A 368 -35.03 17.17 -9.46
C ASP A 368 -35.23 16.77 -7.99
N LEU A 369 -35.11 17.69 -7.02
CA LEU A 369 -35.34 17.39 -5.60
C LEU A 369 -36.84 17.47 -5.23
N PRO A 370 -37.40 16.48 -4.52
CA PRO A 370 -38.77 16.54 -4.02
C PRO A 370 -38.99 17.74 -3.09
N ALA A 371 -40.14 18.40 -3.22
CA ALA A 371 -40.49 19.57 -2.41
C ALA A 371 -41.08 19.20 -1.03
N ALA A 372 -41.56 17.96 -0.86
CA ALA A 372 -42.21 17.49 0.37
C ALA A 372 -42.12 15.96 0.48
N PRO A 373 -42.34 15.39 1.68
CA PRO A 373 -42.49 13.95 1.86
C PRO A 373 -43.64 13.36 1.03
N ALA A 374 -43.45 12.16 0.47
CA ALA A 374 -44.52 11.46 -0.26
C ALA A 374 -45.40 10.60 0.66
N LEU A 375 -44.84 10.07 1.75
CA LEU A 375 -45.59 9.23 2.69
C LEU A 375 -46.46 10.10 3.58
N THR A 376 -47.72 9.68 3.79
CA THR A 376 -48.55 10.28 4.84
C THR A 376 -47.95 10.00 6.22
N PRO A 377 -48.28 10.79 7.26
CA PRO A 377 -47.83 10.51 8.62
C PRO A 377 -48.20 9.11 9.12
N GLU A 378 -49.34 8.57 8.69
CA GLU A 378 -49.75 7.20 9.00
C GLU A 378 -48.86 6.16 8.33
N GLN A 379 -48.58 6.31 7.03
CA GLN A 379 -47.67 5.43 6.30
C GLN A 379 -46.26 5.45 6.88
N ALA A 380 -45.73 6.64 7.21
CA ALA A 380 -44.42 6.78 7.85
C ALA A 380 -44.36 6.05 9.20
N ARG A 381 -45.40 6.18 10.04
CA ARG A 381 -45.50 5.42 11.30
C ARG A 381 -45.63 3.92 11.07
N SER A 382 -46.34 3.48 10.03
CA SER A 382 -46.44 2.06 9.67
C SER A 382 -45.10 1.47 9.24
N VAL A 383 -44.28 2.23 8.48
CA VAL A 383 -42.89 1.84 8.16
C VAL A 383 -42.07 1.65 9.43
N ARG A 384 -42.09 2.63 10.34
CA ARG A 384 -41.39 2.53 11.63
C ARG A 384 -41.88 1.36 12.48
N ALA A 385 -43.19 1.14 12.57
CA ALA A 385 -43.77 0.04 13.32
C ALA A 385 -43.38 -1.33 12.73
N TRP A 386 -43.35 -1.44 11.40
CA TRP A 386 -42.91 -2.66 10.72
C TRP A 386 -41.43 -2.94 11.00
N LEU A 387 -40.56 -1.93 10.88
CA LEU A 387 -39.14 -2.06 11.18
C LEU A 387 -38.89 -2.37 12.66
N GLU A 388 -39.68 -1.79 13.57
CA GLU A 388 -39.64 -2.07 15.00
C GLU A 388 -39.96 -3.54 15.30
N ALA A 389 -40.97 -4.10 14.63
CA ALA A 389 -41.32 -5.51 14.73
C ALA A 389 -40.21 -6.45 14.23
N HIS A 390 -39.35 -5.97 13.32
CA HIS A 390 -38.19 -6.71 12.77
C HIS A 390 -36.86 -6.27 13.36
N ARG A 391 -36.86 -5.54 14.49
CA ARG A 391 -35.63 -5.07 15.15
C ARG A 391 -34.64 -6.20 15.41
N ALA A 392 -35.12 -7.34 15.90
CA ALA A 392 -34.26 -8.49 16.19
C ALA A 392 -33.60 -9.05 14.93
N ASP A 393 -34.32 -9.08 13.80
CA ASP A 393 -33.80 -9.54 12.53
C ASP A 393 -32.73 -8.57 11.97
N MET A 394 -32.95 -7.26 12.12
CA MET A 394 -31.94 -6.25 11.75
C MET A 394 -30.64 -6.42 12.55
N VAL A 395 -30.75 -6.69 13.85
CA VAL A 395 -29.59 -6.95 14.71
C VAL A 395 -28.92 -8.27 14.33
N ALA A 396 -29.69 -9.29 13.95
CA ALA A 396 -29.15 -10.57 13.50
C ALA A 396 -28.39 -10.43 12.16
N ASP A 397 -28.91 -9.65 11.20
CA ASP A 397 -28.21 -9.34 9.95
C ASP A 397 -26.91 -8.58 10.21
N LEU A 398 -26.93 -7.61 11.13
CA LEU A 398 -25.72 -6.90 11.55
C LEU A 398 -24.72 -7.85 12.22
N ALA A 399 -25.16 -8.72 13.13
CA ALA A 399 -24.29 -9.69 13.77
C ALA A 399 -23.64 -10.64 12.75
N ALA A 400 -24.42 -11.11 11.78
CA ALA A 400 -23.94 -11.98 10.71
C ALA A 400 -22.92 -11.25 9.81
N TYR A 401 -23.18 -9.98 9.48
CA TYR A 401 -22.28 -9.17 8.67
C TYR A 401 -20.99 -8.80 9.41
N THR A 402 -21.08 -8.43 10.68
CA THR A 402 -19.89 -8.19 11.54
C THR A 402 -19.04 -9.44 11.70
N SER A 403 -19.64 -10.63 11.64
CA SER A 403 -18.92 -11.91 11.71
C SER A 403 -18.09 -12.24 10.46
N VAL A 404 -18.16 -11.42 9.40
CA VAL A 404 -17.34 -11.54 8.20
C VAL A 404 -16.32 -10.41 8.18
N GLU A 405 -15.03 -10.72 8.29
CA GLU A 405 -13.96 -9.72 8.30
C GLU A 405 -13.82 -9.05 6.92
N SER A 406 -13.46 -7.77 6.94
CA SER A 406 -13.33 -6.94 5.75
C SER A 406 -12.28 -5.84 5.95
N SER A 407 -11.10 -6.22 6.43
CA SER A 407 -9.96 -5.31 6.59
C SER A 407 -9.61 -4.66 5.25
N SER A 408 -9.44 -3.34 5.20
CA SER A 408 -9.04 -2.64 3.96
C SER A 408 -7.69 -3.09 3.43
N ASP A 409 -6.81 -3.59 4.32
CA ASP A 409 -5.49 -4.13 4.00
C ASP A 409 -5.49 -5.63 3.58
N ASP A 410 -6.65 -6.28 3.55
CA ASP A 410 -6.77 -7.72 3.20
C ASP A 410 -7.74 -7.94 2.03
N PRO A 411 -7.24 -7.94 0.78
CA PRO A 411 -8.06 -8.17 -0.40
C PRO A 411 -8.84 -9.49 -0.37
N ALA A 412 -8.32 -10.53 0.28
CA ALA A 412 -9.02 -11.82 0.36
C ALA A 412 -10.21 -11.75 1.34
N ALA A 413 -10.05 -11.07 2.47
CA ALA A 413 -11.15 -10.79 3.38
C ALA A 413 -12.22 -9.92 2.70
N LEU A 414 -11.80 -8.90 1.95
CA LEU A 414 -12.69 -8.02 1.18
C LEU A 414 -13.50 -8.78 0.12
N ASP A 415 -12.85 -9.62 -0.70
CA ASP A 415 -13.54 -10.44 -1.70
C ASP A 415 -14.52 -11.45 -1.06
N HIS A 416 -14.12 -12.09 0.04
CA HIS A 416 -15.02 -12.97 0.80
C HIS A 416 -16.23 -12.21 1.34
N CYS A 417 -16.00 -11.04 1.93
CA CYS A 417 -17.05 -10.16 2.46
C CYS A 417 -18.02 -9.71 1.36
N LEU A 418 -17.52 -9.25 0.22
CA LEU A 418 -18.36 -8.78 -0.88
C LEU A 418 -19.19 -9.92 -1.49
N ARG A 419 -18.63 -11.12 -1.64
CA ARG A 419 -19.39 -12.31 -2.06
C ARG A 419 -20.48 -12.68 -1.07
N TRP A 420 -20.19 -12.62 0.24
CA TRP A 420 -21.18 -12.85 1.28
C TRP A 420 -22.31 -11.81 1.23
N LEU A 421 -21.95 -10.53 1.08
CA LEU A 421 -22.90 -9.41 0.95
C LEU A 421 -23.81 -9.56 -0.26
N ARG A 422 -23.27 -9.98 -1.42
CA ARG A 422 -24.10 -10.29 -2.61
C ARG A 422 -25.19 -11.32 -2.27
N GLY A 423 -24.82 -12.36 -1.53
CA GLY A 423 -25.78 -13.36 -1.04
C GLY A 423 -26.80 -12.81 -0.05
N LEU A 424 -26.39 -11.93 0.88
CA LEU A 424 -27.32 -11.24 1.80
C LEU A 424 -28.31 -10.39 1.02
N LEU A 425 -27.83 -9.59 0.07
CA LEU A 425 -28.64 -8.70 -0.76
C LEU A 425 -29.64 -9.49 -1.61
N ASP A 426 -29.23 -10.61 -2.22
CA ASP A 426 -30.13 -11.47 -3.00
C ASP A 426 -31.27 -12.04 -2.15
N ARG A 427 -30.98 -12.46 -0.90
CA ARG A 427 -32.01 -12.95 0.03
C ARG A 427 -32.93 -11.84 0.53
N SER A 428 -32.39 -10.63 0.68
CA SER A 428 -33.07 -9.51 1.33
C SER A 428 -33.93 -8.70 0.37
N LEU A 429 -33.42 -8.43 -0.83
CA LEU A 429 -34.02 -7.54 -1.83
C LEU A 429 -34.41 -8.28 -3.13
N GLY A 430 -34.04 -9.55 -3.27
CA GLY A 430 -34.17 -10.27 -4.52
C GLY A 430 -33.07 -9.91 -5.53
N ARG A 431 -33.24 -10.38 -6.77
CA ARG A 431 -32.29 -10.10 -7.85
C ARG A 431 -32.41 -8.64 -8.32
N PRO A 432 -31.29 -7.93 -8.54
CA PRO A 432 -31.32 -6.60 -9.15
C PRO A 432 -31.68 -6.69 -10.64
N ASP A 433 -32.11 -5.58 -11.23
CA ASP A 433 -32.34 -5.47 -12.68
C ASP A 433 -31.03 -5.48 -13.46
N SER A 434 -29.97 -4.92 -12.87
CA SER A 434 -28.60 -5.06 -13.37
C SER A 434 -27.57 -5.04 -12.24
N GLU A 435 -26.46 -5.72 -12.47
CA GLU A 435 -25.30 -5.77 -11.57
C GLU A 435 -24.03 -5.53 -12.37
N GLU A 436 -23.11 -4.75 -11.81
CA GLU A 436 -21.77 -4.52 -12.32
C GLU A 436 -20.80 -4.76 -11.16
N LEU A 437 -19.89 -5.72 -11.33
CA LEU A 437 -18.77 -5.96 -10.42
C LEU A 437 -17.51 -5.45 -11.10
N LEU A 438 -16.81 -4.54 -10.44
CA LEU A 438 -15.65 -3.85 -10.97
C LEU A 438 -14.41 -4.26 -10.16
N PRO A 439 -13.59 -5.18 -10.70
CA PRO A 439 -12.42 -5.70 -10.00
C PRO A 439 -11.41 -4.61 -9.66
N ARG A 440 -10.77 -4.71 -8.49
CA ARG A 440 -9.64 -3.86 -8.06
C ARG A 440 -8.45 -4.71 -7.65
N GLU A 441 -7.26 -4.27 -8.05
CA GLU A 441 -6.03 -5.07 -7.91
C GLU A 441 -5.47 -5.01 -6.48
N ASP A 442 -5.41 -3.81 -5.89
CA ASP A 442 -4.83 -3.54 -4.56
C ASP A 442 -5.88 -3.00 -3.55
N ALA A 443 -7.17 -3.17 -3.85
CA ALA A 443 -8.29 -2.63 -3.08
C ALA A 443 -9.53 -3.54 -3.19
N GLY A 444 -10.56 -3.28 -2.39
CA GLY A 444 -11.83 -4.01 -2.53
C GLY A 444 -12.55 -3.69 -3.85
N ASP A 445 -13.07 -4.73 -4.50
CA ASP A 445 -13.92 -4.62 -5.69
C ASP A 445 -15.11 -3.67 -5.46
N VAL A 446 -15.50 -2.94 -6.49
CA VAL A 446 -16.69 -2.08 -6.43
C VAL A 446 -17.90 -2.83 -7.00
N LEU A 447 -18.94 -2.99 -6.19
CA LEU A 447 -20.21 -3.59 -6.61
C LEU A 447 -21.27 -2.51 -6.82
N VAL A 448 -21.84 -2.47 -8.02
CA VAL A 448 -22.99 -1.61 -8.35
C VAL A 448 -24.20 -2.48 -8.66
N ARG A 449 -25.27 -2.35 -7.89
CA ARG A 449 -26.55 -3.04 -8.11
C ARG A 449 -27.66 -2.04 -8.34
N ARG A 450 -28.46 -2.25 -9.39
CA ARG A 450 -29.53 -1.34 -9.76
C ARG A 450 -30.87 -2.03 -9.61
N TYR A 451 -31.76 -1.41 -8.83
CA TYR A 451 -33.10 -1.88 -8.53
C TYR A 451 -34.10 -0.89 -9.10
N GLY A 452 -34.99 -1.35 -9.97
CA GLY A 452 -36.05 -0.55 -10.57
C GLY A 452 -37.06 -0.08 -9.54
N PRO A 453 -37.93 0.86 -9.92
CA PRO A 453 -38.94 1.39 -9.02
C PRO A 453 -39.97 0.35 -8.61
N ALA A 454 -40.64 0.60 -7.48
CA ALA A 454 -41.79 -0.16 -7.01
C ALA A 454 -42.89 0.78 -6.48
N GLY A 455 -44.08 0.22 -6.26
CA GLY A 455 -45.20 0.98 -5.67
C GLY A 455 -45.73 2.12 -6.56
N GLY A 456 -45.65 1.98 -7.89
CA GLY A 456 -46.21 2.93 -8.86
C GLY A 456 -45.32 4.12 -9.20
N ALA A 457 -44.04 4.11 -8.82
CA ALA A 457 -43.08 5.16 -9.15
C ALA A 457 -42.68 5.16 -10.64
N ASP A 458 -42.30 6.34 -11.15
CA ASP A 458 -41.97 6.54 -12.56
C ASP A 458 -40.70 5.74 -12.98
N PRO A 459 -40.79 4.79 -13.92
CA PRO A 459 -39.63 4.05 -14.44
C PRO A 459 -38.67 4.90 -15.27
N ALA A 460 -39.07 6.10 -15.72
CA ALA A 460 -38.20 7.01 -16.46
C ALA A 460 -37.39 7.96 -15.56
N ALA A 461 -37.73 8.06 -14.27
CA ALA A 461 -37.01 8.91 -13.33
C ALA A 461 -35.59 8.39 -13.05
N ARG A 462 -34.63 9.31 -12.95
CA ARG A 462 -33.25 8.98 -12.55
C ARG A 462 -33.23 8.38 -11.13
N PRO A 463 -32.32 7.44 -10.83
CA PRO A 463 -32.29 6.75 -9.54
C PRO A 463 -31.81 7.64 -8.39
N VAL A 464 -32.02 7.14 -7.17
CA VAL A 464 -31.32 7.61 -5.96
C VAL A 464 -30.12 6.69 -5.70
N LEU A 465 -28.94 7.26 -5.47
CA LEU A 465 -27.74 6.51 -5.11
C LEU A 465 -27.77 6.18 -3.61
N LEU A 466 -27.61 4.91 -3.26
CA LEU A 466 -27.35 4.42 -1.91
C LEU A 466 -25.87 4.05 -1.85
N LEU A 467 -25.10 4.79 -1.06
CA LEU A 467 -23.66 4.66 -0.99
C LEU A 467 -23.23 4.11 0.36
N ALA A 468 -22.45 3.04 0.33
CA ALA A 468 -21.89 2.39 1.51
C ALA A 468 -20.52 1.81 1.19
N HIS A 469 -19.60 1.85 2.13
CA HIS A 469 -18.38 1.05 2.04
C HIS A 469 -18.52 -0.23 2.88
N TYR A 470 -17.81 -1.28 2.48
CA TYR A 470 -17.84 -2.57 3.16
C TYR A 470 -16.52 -2.96 3.81
N ASP A 471 -15.44 -2.24 3.50
CA ASP A 471 -14.16 -2.35 4.18
C ASP A 471 -14.21 -1.70 5.58
N THR A 472 -13.22 -2.03 6.40
CA THR A 472 -13.05 -1.51 7.75
C THR A 472 -11.56 -1.35 8.05
N VAL A 473 -11.20 -0.40 8.92
CA VAL A 473 -9.83 -0.25 9.45
C VAL A 473 -9.30 -1.43 10.27
N TRP A 474 -10.14 -2.42 10.59
CA TRP A 474 -9.81 -3.47 11.55
C TRP A 474 -9.03 -4.61 10.89
N PRO A 475 -7.80 -4.93 11.36
CA PRO A 475 -7.01 -6.01 10.77
C PRO A 475 -7.71 -7.36 10.82
N THR A 476 -7.50 -8.19 9.80
CA THR A 476 -7.96 -9.59 9.79
C THR A 476 -7.45 -10.34 11.03
N GLY A 477 -8.33 -11.11 11.68
CA GLY A 477 -8.13 -11.77 12.96
C GLY A 477 -8.70 -11.03 14.17
N THR A 478 -9.13 -9.77 14.01
CA THR A 478 -9.70 -8.96 15.10
C THR A 478 -10.92 -9.62 15.77
N LEU A 479 -11.73 -10.36 15.00
CA LEU A 479 -12.92 -11.04 15.53
C LEU A 479 -12.62 -12.11 16.59
N ALA A 480 -11.40 -12.66 16.62
CA ALA A 480 -11.03 -13.67 17.61
C ALA A 480 -11.08 -13.11 19.05
N GLU A 481 -10.78 -11.83 19.21
CA GLU A 481 -10.74 -11.14 20.50
C GLU A 481 -11.98 -10.27 20.74
N TRP A 482 -12.49 -9.67 19.67
CA TRP A 482 -13.63 -8.75 19.70
C TRP A 482 -14.70 -9.17 18.70
N PRO A 483 -15.41 -10.28 18.98
CA PRO A 483 -16.54 -10.68 18.16
C PRO A 483 -17.71 -9.70 18.35
N PHE A 484 -18.71 -9.80 17.48
CA PHE A 484 -19.98 -9.12 17.71
C PHE A 484 -20.55 -9.48 19.10
N ARG A 485 -20.88 -8.46 19.89
CA ARG A 485 -21.53 -8.61 21.20
C ARG A 485 -22.64 -7.61 21.34
N GLN A 486 -23.71 -8.04 21.99
CA GLN A 486 -24.79 -7.16 22.40
C GLN A 486 -24.84 -7.10 23.93
N ASP A 487 -24.86 -5.87 24.46
CA ASP A 487 -25.08 -5.57 25.88
C ASP A 487 -26.24 -4.59 26.00
N GLY A 488 -27.42 -5.10 26.36
CA GLY A 488 -28.67 -4.36 26.36
C GLY A 488 -28.96 -3.71 25.01
N ASP A 489 -29.02 -2.37 25.01
CA ASP A 489 -29.31 -1.54 23.84
C ASP A 489 -28.08 -1.24 22.97
N ARG A 490 -26.89 -1.73 23.34
CA ARG A 490 -25.64 -1.48 22.60
C ARG A 490 -25.15 -2.74 21.93
N VAL A 491 -24.70 -2.62 20.68
CA VAL A 491 -23.95 -3.65 19.96
C VAL A 491 -22.55 -3.15 19.66
N THR A 492 -21.56 -4.01 19.81
CA THR A 492 -20.13 -3.72 19.61
C THR A 492 -19.47 -4.81 18.79
N GLY A 493 -18.40 -4.47 18.07
CA GLY A 493 -17.66 -5.34 17.15
C GLY A 493 -16.96 -4.51 16.06
N PRO A 494 -16.03 -5.08 15.31
CA PRO A 494 -15.33 -4.34 14.26
C PRO A 494 -16.29 -3.89 13.15
N GLY A 495 -16.38 -2.57 12.95
CA GLY A 495 -17.17 -1.94 11.90
C GLY A 495 -18.68 -1.94 12.12
N VAL A 496 -19.19 -2.30 13.33
CA VAL A 496 -20.63 -2.23 13.60
C VAL A 496 -21.18 -0.81 13.44
N PHE A 497 -20.41 0.20 13.83
CA PHE A 497 -20.78 1.61 13.72
C PHE A 497 -20.33 2.15 12.37
N ASP A 498 -19.11 1.80 11.92
CA ASP A 498 -18.47 2.33 10.71
C ASP A 498 -18.12 1.22 9.69
N MET A 499 -18.94 0.96 8.68
CA MET A 499 -20.33 1.42 8.56
C MET A 499 -21.34 0.29 8.33
N LYS A 500 -21.05 -0.92 8.82
CA LYS A 500 -21.85 -2.13 8.54
C LYS A 500 -23.32 -1.99 8.91
N ALA A 501 -23.64 -1.37 10.06
CA ALA A 501 -25.03 -1.13 10.45
C ALA A 501 -25.76 -0.17 9.50
N GLY A 502 -25.05 0.78 8.91
CA GLY A 502 -25.60 1.69 7.91
C GLY A 502 -26.07 0.95 6.66
N LEU A 503 -25.25 0.03 6.14
CA LEU A 503 -25.64 -0.82 5.00
C LEU A 503 -26.85 -1.71 5.34
N VAL A 504 -26.88 -2.30 6.54
CA VAL A 504 -28.05 -3.05 7.01
C VAL A 504 -29.29 -2.16 7.01
N GLN A 505 -29.21 -0.94 7.55
CA GLN A 505 -30.33 0.00 7.56
C GLN A 505 -30.81 0.38 6.16
N ALA A 506 -29.90 0.54 5.18
CA ALA A 506 -30.25 0.80 3.78
C ALA A 506 -31.09 -0.34 3.19
N VAL A 507 -30.64 -1.58 3.38
CA VAL A 507 -31.34 -2.79 2.91
C VAL A 507 -32.72 -2.89 3.54
N TRP A 508 -32.81 -2.70 4.86
CA TRP A 508 -34.07 -2.79 5.58
C TRP A 508 -35.05 -1.65 5.26
N ALA A 509 -34.56 -0.47 4.91
CA ALA A 509 -35.40 0.62 4.40
C ALA A 509 -36.11 0.23 3.10
N LEU A 510 -35.37 -0.34 2.13
CA LEU A 510 -35.96 -0.82 0.87
C LEU A 510 -36.95 -1.95 1.13
N ARG A 511 -36.59 -2.92 1.98
CA ARG A 511 -37.48 -4.04 2.37
C ARG A 511 -38.79 -3.56 2.98
N ALA A 512 -38.75 -2.55 3.85
CA ALA A 512 -39.94 -2.03 4.50
C ALA A 512 -40.90 -1.38 3.50
N LEU A 513 -40.36 -0.63 2.52
CA LEU A 513 -41.17 -0.04 1.45
C LEU A 513 -41.83 -1.14 0.60
N ASP A 514 -41.04 -2.14 0.17
CA ASP A 514 -41.55 -3.23 -0.66
C ASP A 514 -42.58 -4.10 0.08
N ALA A 515 -42.32 -4.46 1.34
CA ALA A 515 -43.20 -5.29 2.15
C ALA A 515 -44.55 -4.62 2.47
N LEU A 516 -44.56 -3.29 2.58
CA LEU A 516 -45.77 -2.50 2.82
C LEU A 516 -46.44 -2.03 1.51
N GLY A 517 -45.88 -2.35 0.34
CA GLY A 517 -46.38 -1.91 -0.96
C GLY A 517 -46.35 -0.40 -1.15
N LEU A 518 -45.37 0.28 -0.52
CA LEU A 518 -45.22 1.73 -0.59
C LEU A 518 -44.35 2.16 -1.78
N PRO A 519 -44.49 3.41 -2.26
CA PRO A 519 -43.69 3.92 -3.37
C PRO A 519 -42.19 3.89 -3.06
N ARG A 520 -41.40 3.35 -4.01
CA ARG A 520 -39.95 3.28 -3.94
C ARG A 520 -39.35 3.69 -5.30
N PRO A 521 -38.40 4.63 -5.36
CA PRO A 521 -37.80 5.05 -6.62
C PRO A 521 -36.85 3.97 -7.16
N ALA A 522 -36.39 4.15 -8.39
CA ALA A 522 -35.22 3.42 -8.85
C ALA A 522 -34.03 3.72 -7.92
N CYS A 523 -33.27 2.70 -7.54
CA CYS A 523 -32.16 2.81 -6.60
C CYS A 523 -30.89 2.19 -7.21
N THR A 524 -29.78 2.90 -7.10
CA THR A 524 -28.45 2.35 -7.36
C THR A 524 -27.76 2.13 -6.03
N LEU A 525 -27.49 0.88 -5.65
CA LEU A 525 -26.67 0.55 -4.48
C LEU A 525 -25.22 0.38 -4.94
N LEU A 526 -24.31 1.22 -4.42
CA LEU A 526 -22.87 1.15 -4.68
C LEU A 526 -22.16 0.76 -3.38
N LEU A 527 -21.41 -0.35 -3.45
CA LEU A 527 -20.52 -0.83 -2.39
C LEU A 527 -19.07 -0.75 -2.84
N ASN A 528 -18.21 -0.03 -2.13
CA ASN A 528 -16.76 -0.01 -2.33
C ASN A 528 -16.01 -0.56 -1.10
N GLY A 529 -14.80 -1.07 -1.31
CA GLY A 529 -13.99 -1.70 -0.26
C GLY A 529 -12.64 -1.03 -0.07
N ASP A 530 -12.61 0.30 -0.19
CA ASP A 530 -11.39 1.11 -0.07
C ASP A 530 -11.66 2.49 0.56
N GLU A 531 -12.79 2.71 1.24
CA GLU A 531 -13.10 4.03 1.80
C GLU A 531 -12.07 4.44 2.85
N GLU A 532 -11.74 3.50 3.73
CA GLU A 532 -10.87 3.70 4.89
C GLU A 532 -9.41 3.97 4.48
N THR A 533 -9.06 3.69 3.22
CA THR A 533 -7.74 3.97 2.63
C THR A 533 -7.76 5.15 1.65
N GLY A 534 -8.88 5.86 1.54
CA GLY A 534 -8.97 7.05 0.73
C GLY A 534 -9.67 6.86 -0.63
N SER A 535 -10.39 5.77 -0.86
CA SER A 535 -11.26 5.56 -2.03
C SER A 535 -10.60 5.80 -3.39
N LEU A 536 -9.28 5.64 -3.46
CA LEU A 536 -8.50 5.97 -4.66
C LEU A 536 -8.91 5.07 -5.83
N ALA A 537 -9.30 3.83 -5.54
CA ALA A 537 -9.71 2.84 -6.51
C ALA A 537 -11.21 2.94 -6.88
N SER A 538 -12.05 3.51 -6.02
CA SER A 538 -13.50 3.59 -6.22
C SER A 538 -14.05 4.98 -6.59
N SER A 539 -13.33 6.07 -6.30
CA SER A 539 -13.84 7.45 -6.42
C SER A 539 -14.33 7.82 -7.84
N ALA A 540 -13.75 7.25 -8.90
CA ALA A 540 -14.22 7.46 -10.27
C ALA A 540 -15.60 6.82 -10.51
N VAL A 541 -15.85 5.65 -9.91
CA VAL A 541 -17.14 4.95 -9.99
C VAL A 541 -18.19 5.67 -9.14
N VAL A 542 -17.81 6.12 -7.95
CA VAL A 542 -18.67 6.93 -7.07
C VAL A 542 -19.18 8.16 -7.83
N ARG A 543 -18.28 8.92 -8.48
CA ARG A 543 -18.68 10.08 -9.29
C ARG A 543 -19.56 9.72 -10.48
N ARG A 544 -19.28 8.61 -11.16
CA ARG A 544 -20.06 8.11 -12.30
C ARG A 544 -21.51 7.82 -11.90
N GLU A 545 -21.72 7.02 -10.85
CA GLU A 545 -23.06 6.67 -10.40
C GLU A 545 -23.77 7.85 -9.73
N ALA A 546 -23.03 8.73 -9.05
CA ALA A 546 -23.58 9.98 -8.52
C ALA A 546 -24.13 10.84 -9.66
N GLY A 547 -23.36 11.09 -10.72
CA GLY A 547 -23.79 11.91 -11.86
C GLY A 547 -25.02 11.35 -12.60
N ALA A 548 -25.25 10.04 -12.52
CA ALA A 548 -26.44 9.38 -13.04
C ALA A 548 -27.67 9.51 -12.13
N SER A 549 -27.51 9.96 -10.89
CA SER A 549 -28.53 9.96 -9.84
C SER A 549 -29.12 11.35 -9.58
N ARG A 550 -30.29 11.40 -8.94
CA ARG A 550 -30.96 12.66 -8.49
C ARG A 550 -30.33 13.21 -7.21
N ALA A 551 -30.00 12.30 -6.30
CA ALA A 551 -29.37 12.55 -5.01
C ALA A 551 -28.63 11.29 -4.56
N ALA A 552 -27.75 11.43 -3.58
CA ALA A 552 -27.14 10.28 -2.90
C ALA A 552 -27.46 10.28 -1.39
N LEU A 553 -27.68 9.08 -0.88
CA LEU A 553 -27.84 8.77 0.53
C LEU A 553 -26.61 7.98 0.96
N VAL A 554 -25.76 8.57 1.81
CA VAL A 554 -24.51 7.96 2.30
C VAL A 554 -24.77 7.39 3.69
N PHE A 555 -24.61 6.08 3.83
CA PHE A 555 -25.00 5.34 5.03
C PHE A 555 -23.93 5.26 6.12
N GLU A 556 -22.91 6.11 6.00
CA GLU A 556 -21.99 6.47 7.05
C GLU A 556 -22.67 6.67 8.41
N ALA A 557 -21.92 6.42 9.48
CA ALA A 557 -22.43 6.61 10.82
C ALA A 557 -22.84 8.06 11.09
N SER A 558 -23.91 8.28 11.84
CA SER A 558 -24.36 9.62 12.25
C SER A 558 -23.42 10.25 13.27
N ALA A 559 -23.43 11.58 13.36
CA ALA A 559 -22.73 12.31 14.42
C ALA A 559 -23.69 12.57 15.58
N ASP A 560 -23.72 11.67 16.57
CA ASP A 560 -24.70 11.73 17.69
C ASP A 560 -26.16 11.80 17.16
N GLY A 561 -26.48 11.02 16.12
CA GLY A 561 -27.80 11.03 15.48
C GLY A 561 -28.03 12.17 14.49
N ALA A 562 -27.16 13.18 14.44
CA ALA A 562 -27.23 14.25 13.45
C ALA A 562 -26.70 13.78 12.08
N LEU A 563 -27.31 14.29 11.02
CA LEU A 563 -26.83 14.13 9.64
C LEU A 563 -25.65 15.06 9.36
N LYS A 564 -24.75 14.61 8.51
CA LYS A 564 -23.56 15.36 8.10
C LYS A 564 -23.90 16.09 6.81
N THR A 565 -24.09 17.41 6.89
CA THR A 565 -24.39 18.25 5.72
C THR A 565 -23.20 19.07 5.26
N ALA A 566 -22.07 18.95 5.96
CA ALA A 566 -20.77 19.41 5.51
C ALA A 566 -19.65 18.54 6.09
N ARG A 567 -18.62 18.28 5.29
CA ARG A 567 -17.36 17.65 5.68
C ARG A 567 -16.18 18.41 5.10
N LYS A 568 -15.08 18.50 5.85
CA LYS A 568 -13.86 19.12 5.36
C LYS A 568 -13.26 18.33 4.18
N GLY A 569 -12.63 19.05 3.24
CA GLY A 569 -11.70 18.46 2.28
C GLY A 569 -10.38 18.11 2.97
N VAL A 570 -9.62 17.18 2.38
CA VAL A 570 -8.35 16.68 2.93
C VAL A 570 -7.28 16.70 1.86
N GLY A 571 -6.18 17.40 2.14
CA GLY A 571 -4.98 17.44 1.32
C GLY A 571 -3.78 16.90 2.08
N LEU A 572 -2.96 16.12 1.37
CA LEU A 572 -1.75 15.49 1.89
C LEU A 572 -0.58 15.97 1.03
N PHE A 573 0.39 16.62 1.66
CA PHE A 573 1.48 17.29 0.97
C PHE A 573 2.83 17.02 1.62
N THR A 574 3.88 17.14 0.81
CA THR A 574 5.28 17.07 1.25
C THR A 574 6.01 18.32 0.80
N LEU A 575 6.59 19.07 1.72
CA LEU A 575 7.49 20.18 1.42
C LEU A 575 8.94 19.72 1.57
N THR A 576 9.73 19.86 0.51
CA THR A 576 11.15 19.53 0.49
C THR A 576 11.97 20.81 0.33
N VAL A 577 13.01 20.94 1.16
CA VAL A 577 13.99 22.01 1.08
C VAL A 577 15.35 21.43 0.71
N THR A 578 16.00 22.04 -0.29
CA THR A 578 17.40 21.77 -0.66
C THR A 578 18.24 22.99 -0.32
N GLY A 579 19.39 22.79 0.32
CA GLY A 579 20.36 23.81 0.70
C GLY A 579 21.78 23.41 0.29
N GLU A 580 22.77 24.00 0.95
CA GLU A 580 24.19 23.80 0.67
C GLU A 580 24.94 23.39 1.93
N GLU A 581 25.64 22.26 1.88
CA GLU A 581 26.38 21.73 3.03
C GLU A 581 27.69 22.49 3.26
N ALA A 582 28.02 22.71 4.53
CA ALA A 582 29.28 23.31 4.94
C ALA A 582 29.66 22.84 6.36
N HIS A 583 30.94 22.91 6.70
CA HIS A 583 31.39 22.55 8.05
C HIS A 583 31.05 23.68 9.04
N ALA A 584 30.14 23.41 9.98
CA ALA A 584 29.55 24.43 10.86
C ALA A 584 30.57 25.22 11.70
N GLY A 585 31.74 24.63 11.99
CA GLY A 585 32.81 25.30 12.75
C GLY A 585 33.97 25.90 11.92
N LEU A 586 34.22 25.40 10.71
CA LEU A 586 35.39 25.78 9.90
C LEU A 586 35.00 26.83 8.86
N ASP A 587 33.78 26.73 8.33
CA ASP A 587 33.25 27.68 7.36
C ASP A 587 31.74 27.92 7.59
N PRO A 588 31.37 28.57 8.71
CA PRO A 588 29.98 28.77 9.09
C PRO A 588 29.17 29.63 8.11
N ALA A 589 29.82 30.36 7.19
CA ALA A 589 29.18 31.27 6.26
C ALA A 589 29.07 30.73 4.82
N ALA A 590 29.70 29.59 4.49
CA ALA A 590 29.73 29.05 3.13
C ALA A 590 28.57 28.11 2.79
N GLY A 591 27.71 27.75 3.75
CA GLY A 591 26.57 26.87 3.52
C GLY A 591 25.22 27.57 3.65
N ALA A 592 24.17 26.90 3.18
CA ALA A 592 22.79 27.35 3.28
C ALA A 592 21.96 26.24 3.94
N SER A 593 21.50 26.47 5.17
CA SER A 593 20.86 25.42 5.98
C SER A 593 19.44 25.11 5.51
N ALA A 594 19.23 23.93 4.93
CA ALA A 594 17.90 23.42 4.58
C ALA A 594 17.00 23.22 5.80
N VAL A 595 17.57 22.86 6.96
CA VAL A 595 16.81 22.71 8.23
C VAL A 595 16.34 24.08 8.73
N GLU A 596 17.16 25.12 8.60
CA GLU A 596 16.79 26.48 9.01
C GLU A 596 15.67 27.02 8.12
N GLU A 597 15.79 26.82 6.81
CA GLU A 597 14.73 27.18 5.87
C GLU A 597 13.47 26.36 6.10
N LEU A 598 13.57 25.04 6.31
CA LEU A 598 12.40 24.21 6.62
C LEU A 598 11.67 24.68 7.87
N ALA A 599 12.39 25.09 8.92
CA ALA A 599 11.78 25.64 10.12
C ALA A 599 10.95 26.91 9.81
N ARG A 600 11.43 27.77 8.91
CA ARG A 600 10.66 28.94 8.44
C ARG A 600 9.43 28.52 7.65
N GLN A 601 9.55 27.54 6.76
CA GLN A 601 8.44 27.03 5.98
C GLN A 601 7.37 26.37 6.86
N VAL A 602 7.75 25.61 7.89
CA VAL A 602 6.81 25.01 8.86
C VAL A 602 6.01 26.09 9.58
N LEU A 603 6.66 27.18 10.03
CA LEU A 603 5.96 28.30 10.64
C LEU A 603 5.02 29.01 9.66
N PHE A 604 5.43 29.18 8.41
CA PHE A 604 4.57 29.70 7.35
C PHE A 604 3.33 28.80 7.14
N LEU A 605 3.51 27.48 6.99
CA LEU A 605 2.44 26.51 6.79
C LEU A 605 1.44 26.52 7.96
N HIS A 606 1.92 26.50 9.21
CA HIS A 606 1.02 26.60 10.36
C HIS A 606 0.28 27.94 10.42
N GLY A 607 0.93 29.03 9.99
CA GLY A 607 0.31 30.35 9.83
C GLY A 607 -0.82 30.39 8.80
N LEU A 608 -0.95 29.39 7.92
CA LEU A 608 -2.08 29.26 7.00
C LEU A 608 -3.34 28.70 7.69
N SER A 609 -3.22 28.17 8.91
CA SER A 609 -4.38 27.67 9.67
C SER A 609 -5.30 28.83 10.05
N ASP A 610 -6.60 28.61 9.88
CA ASP A 610 -7.65 29.54 10.29
C ASP A 610 -8.83 28.69 10.78
N LEU A 611 -8.86 28.43 12.08
CA LEU A 611 -9.85 27.54 12.67
C LEU A 611 -11.27 28.12 12.58
N ASP A 612 -11.41 29.45 12.57
CA ASP A 612 -12.69 30.14 12.44
C ASP A 612 -13.24 30.02 11.02
N ALA A 613 -12.37 30.13 10.00
CA ALA A 613 -12.72 29.81 8.61
C ALA A 613 -12.81 28.30 8.32
N GLY A 614 -12.44 27.46 9.30
CA GLY A 614 -12.52 26.01 9.22
C GLY A 614 -11.33 25.31 8.57
N THR A 615 -10.18 25.98 8.49
CA THR A 615 -8.92 25.47 7.95
C THR A 615 -7.94 25.07 9.05
N SER A 616 -7.41 23.85 8.96
CA SER A 616 -6.36 23.36 9.86
C SER A 616 -5.20 22.78 9.06
N VAL A 617 -3.98 23.19 9.39
CA VAL A 617 -2.74 22.64 8.83
C VAL A 617 -1.95 21.98 9.94
N ASN A 618 -1.56 20.73 9.72
CA ASN A 618 -0.75 19.94 10.64
C ASN A 618 0.49 19.41 9.95
N VAL A 619 1.66 19.97 10.27
CA VAL A 619 2.95 19.37 9.90
C VAL A 619 3.25 18.25 10.89
N GLY A 620 3.05 17.01 10.46
CA GLY A 620 3.12 15.84 11.33
C GLY A 620 4.50 15.16 11.34
N VAL A 621 5.26 15.29 10.26
CA VAL A 621 6.57 14.63 10.10
C VAL A 621 7.59 15.64 9.61
N VAL A 622 8.77 15.64 10.23
CA VAL A 622 9.92 16.46 9.81
C VAL A 622 11.18 15.60 9.80
N ARG A 623 11.99 15.73 8.74
CA ARG A 623 13.29 15.07 8.58
C ARG A 623 14.30 16.09 8.06
N GLY A 624 15.57 16.04 8.48
CA GLY A 624 16.58 16.92 7.89
C GLY A 624 17.93 16.95 8.61
N GLY A 625 18.96 17.27 7.84
CA GLY A 625 20.36 17.25 8.29
C GLY A 625 20.94 15.84 8.40
N THR A 626 22.28 15.77 8.38
CA THR A 626 23.04 14.51 8.48
C THR A 626 23.78 14.42 9.81
N ARG A 627 24.38 15.53 10.27
CA ARG A 627 25.15 15.62 11.52
C ARG A 627 25.06 17.02 12.12
N SER A 628 25.28 17.14 13.43
CA SER A 628 25.19 18.42 14.14
C SER A 628 26.29 19.43 13.78
N ASN A 629 27.41 18.98 13.21
CA ASN A 629 28.54 19.82 12.81
C ASN A 629 28.59 20.09 11.28
N VAL A 630 27.52 19.74 10.56
CA VAL A 630 27.38 19.98 9.11
C VAL A 630 26.11 20.81 8.89
N THR A 631 26.25 21.95 8.19
CA THR A 631 25.11 22.72 7.71
C THR A 631 24.24 21.82 6.83
N ALA A 632 22.95 21.69 7.13
CA ALA A 632 22.10 20.68 6.49
C ALA A 632 21.84 20.99 5.01
N GLY A 633 22.19 20.08 4.10
CA GLY A 633 21.92 20.22 2.66
C GLY A 633 20.51 19.83 2.22
N ARG A 634 19.77 19.10 3.07
CA ARG A 634 18.39 18.68 2.76
C ARG A 634 17.54 18.55 4.02
N ALA A 635 16.27 18.91 3.88
CA ALA A 635 15.24 18.70 4.89
C ALA A 635 13.86 18.56 4.23
N SER A 636 12.92 17.85 4.85
CA SER A 636 11.55 17.70 4.37
C SER A 636 10.53 17.70 5.51
N ALA A 637 9.30 18.09 5.19
CA ALA A 637 8.15 18.04 6.08
C ALA A 637 6.93 17.46 5.36
N GLU A 638 6.19 16.55 6.01
CA GLU A 638 4.92 16.01 5.52
C GLU A 638 3.78 16.63 6.34
N PHE A 639 2.73 17.10 5.67
CA PHE A 639 1.66 17.86 6.31
C PHE A 639 0.27 17.57 5.75
N ASP A 640 -0.70 17.52 6.66
CA ASP A 640 -2.14 17.38 6.42
C ASP A 640 -2.78 18.77 6.40
N VAL A 641 -3.64 19.02 5.42
CA VAL A 641 -4.46 20.22 5.36
C VAL A 641 -5.93 19.85 5.26
N ARG A 642 -6.74 20.42 6.15
CA ARG A 642 -8.20 20.30 6.09
C ARG A 642 -8.83 21.66 5.89
N VAL A 643 -9.80 21.73 4.99
CA VAL A 643 -10.51 22.98 4.63
C VAL A 643 -12.00 22.76 4.65
N ALA A 644 -12.75 23.70 5.23
CA ALA A 644 -14.21 23.58 5.35
C ALA A 644 -14.97 23.99 4.09
N ASN A 645 -14.35 24.77 3.20
CA ASN A 645 -14.98 25.31 2.00
C ASN A 645 -13.97 25.45 0.84
N SER A 646 -14.50 25.63 -0.38
CA SER A 646 -13.77 25.73 -1.62
C SER A 646 -12.94 27.01 -1.71
N ALA A 647 -13.36 28.09 -1.04
CA ALA A 647 -12.58 29.32 -0.96
C ALA A 647 -11.31 29.12 -0.13
N GLU A 648 -11.41 28.41 1.00
CA GLU A 648 -10.26 28.03 1.83
C GLU A 648 -9.34 27.04 1.11
N ARG A 649 -9.90 26.09 0.35
CA ARG A 649 -9.11 25.24 -0.56
C ARG A 649 -8.26 26.08 -1.51
N ALA A 650 -8.89 27.02 -2.23
CA ALA A 650 -8.21 27.87 -3.19
C ALA A 650 -7.16 28.79 -2.51
N ARG A 651 -7.44 29.27 -1.29
CA ARG A 651 -6.49 30.05 -0.49
C ARG A 651 -5.24 29.25 -0.15
N ILE A 652 -5.40 27.99 0.29
CA ILE A 652 -4.28 27.09 0.58
C ILE A 652 -3.50 26.78 -0.70
N GLU A 653 -4.17 26.40 -1.79
CA GLU A 653 -3.52 26.12 -3.07
C GLU A 653 -2.67 27.31 -3.56
N ALA A 654 -3.23 28.53 -3.49
CA ALA A 654 -2.51 29.75 -3.83
C ALA A 654 -1.31 30.01 -2.92
N ALA A 655 -1.45 29.76 -1.61
CA ALA A 655 -0.37 29.94 -0.64
C ALA A 655 0.77 28.92 -0.86
N LEU A 656 0.45 27.65 -1.12
CA LEU A 656 1.44 26.61 -1.41
C LEU A 656 2.18 26.90 -2.74
N ALA A 657 1.45 27.27 -3.79
CA ALA A 657 2.04 27.66 -5.08
C ALA A 657 2.93 28.91 -4.98
N ALA A 658 2.62 29.81 -4.04
CA ALA A 658 3.40 31.01 -3.76
C ALA A 658 4.57 30.79 -2.78
N SER A 659 4.75 29.59 -2.22
CA SER A 659 5.88 29.31 -1.32
C SER A 659 7.21 29.55 -2.03
N ARG A 660 8.10 30.29 -1.38
CA ARG A 660 9.44 30.63 -1.88
C ARG A 660 10.45 30.48 -0.74
N PRO A 661 11.70 30.13 -1.06
CA PRO A 661 12.77 30.11 -0.07
C PRO A 661 12.98 31.50 0.53
N VAL A 662 13.14 31.58 1.85
CA VAL A 662 13.49 32.83 2.56
C VAL A 662 15.00 32.92 2.78
N THR A 663 15.65 31.78 3.00
CA THR A 663 17.09 31.64 3.25
C THR A 663 17.85 31.67 1.92
N PRO A 664 18.77 32.63 1.71
CA PRO A 664 19.61 32.64 0.52
C PRO A 664 20.36 31.31 0.33
N GLY A 665 20.45 30.83 -0.91
CA GLY A 665 21.11 29.56 -1.24
C GLY A 665 20.25 28.31 -0.99
N THR A 666 18.97 28.45 -0.66
CA THR A 666 18.03 27.33 -0.53
C THR A 666 16.97 27.33 -1.63
N SER A 667 16.35 26.17 -1.87
CA SER A 667 15.18 25.99 -2.73
C SER A 667 14.10 25.19 -2.03
N VAL A 668 12.84 25.46 -2.38
CA VAL A 668 11.65 24.83 -1.78
C VAL A 668 10.82 24.20 -2.91
N ALA A 669 10.39 22.96 -2.71
CA ALA A 669 9.44 22.25 -3.56
C ALA A 669 8.29 21.71 -2.71
N VAL A 670 7.07 21.76 -3.22
CA VAL A 670 5.88 21.19 -2.57
C VAL A 670 5.24 20.19 -3.52
N ASP A 671 5.15 18.94 -3.06
CA ASP A 671 4.52 17.83 -3.76
C ASP A 671 3.26 17.39 -3.00
N GLY A 672 2.44 16.54 -3.64
CA GLY A 672 1.19 16.01 -3.07
C GLY A 672 -0.06 16.67 -3.66
N GLY A 673 -1.19 16.53 -2.97
CA GLY A 673 -2.47 17.00 -3.49
C GLY A 673 -3.67 16.73 -2.59
N TRP A 674 -4.85 17.07 -3.11
CA TRP A 674 -6.12 16.83 -2.44
C TRP A 674 -6.56 15.38 -2.62
N ASN A 675 -6.65 14.64 -1.52
CA ASN A 675 -7.23 13.31 -1.48
C ASN A 675 -8.76 13.38 -1.51
N ARG A 676 -9.36 14.22 -0.66
CA ARG A 676 -10.81 14.42 -0.57
C ARG A 676 -11.19 15.84 -0.99
N PRO A 677 -12.13 16.03 -1.93
CA PRO A 677 -12.70 17.34 -2.22
C PRO A 677 -13.53 17.84 -1.03
N VAL A 678 -14.00 19.08 -1.08
CA VAL A 678 -14.80 19.64 0.02
C VAL A 678 -16.26 19.22 -0.10
N PHE A 679 -16.88 18.88 1.03
CA PHE A 679 -18.32 18.71 1.12
C PHE A 679 -18.89 19.91 1.88
N GLU A 680 -19.46 20.87 1.15
CA GLU A 680 -20.13 22.03 1.73
C GLU A 680 -21.64 21.83 1.86
N ARG A 681 -22.24 22.55 2.82
CA ARG A 681 -23.70 22.68 2.93
C ARG A 681 -24.24 23.63 1.86
N THR A 682 -24.27 23.17 0.62
CA THR A 682 -24.86 23.92 -0.51
C THR A 682 -26.38 24.09 -0.32
N PRO A 683 -27.03 25.03 -1.04
CA PRO A 683 -28.49 25.16 -0.99
C PRO A 683 -29.24 23.87 -1.31
N ALA A 684 -28.73 23.04 -2.23
CA ALA A 684 -29.34 21.77 -2.60
C ALA A 684 -29.21 20.72 -1.48
N VAL A 685 -28.03 20.60 -0.85
CA VAL A 685 -27.83 19.77 0.35
C VAL A 685 -28.76 20.23 1.48
N GLY A 686 -28.86 21.55 1.70
CA GLY A 686 -29.77 22.14 2.67
C GLY A 686 -31.23 21.74 2.42
N ARG A 687 -31.73 21.86 1.19
CA ARG A 687 -33.10 21.41 0.86
C ARG A 687 -33.31 19.91 1.05
N LEU A 688 -32.31 19.09 0.70
CA LEU A 688 -32.38 17.64 0.91
C LEU A 688 -32.42 17.29 2.41
N PHE A 689 -31.69 18.02 3.25
CA PHE A 689 -31.78 17.89 4.71
C PHE A 689 -33.15 18.31 5.24
N GLU A 690 -33.71 19.42 4.78
CA GLU A 690 -35.05 19.87 5.18
C GLU A 690 -36.12 18.82 4.83
N LEU A 691 -36.04 18.22 3.63
CA LEU A 691 -36.88 17.09 3.24
C LEU A 691 -36.73 15.91 4.19
N ALA A 692 -35.49 15.54 4.56
CA ALA A 692 -35.24 14.49 5.53
C ALA A 692 -35.82 14.81 6.92
N ARG A 693 -35.73 16.07 7.36
CA ARG A 693 -36.32 16.53 8.62
C ARG A 693 -37.85 16.43 8.59
N ASP A 694 -38.48 16.77 7.47
CA ASP A 694 -39.92 16.65 7.30
C ASP A 694 -40.37 15.18 7.26
N CYS A 695 -39.57 14.28 6.67
CA CYS A 695 -39.77 12.83 6.75
C CYS A 695 -39.59 12.28 8.17
N ALA A 696 -38.70 12.89 8.97
CA ALA A 696 -38.42 12.47 10.35
C ALA A 696 -39.52 12.88 11.34
N ALA A 697 -40.19 14.02 11.11
CA ALA A 697 -41.22 14.57 11.99
C ALA A 697 -42.36 13.58 12.35
N PRO A 698 -43.02 12.88 11.40
CA PRO A 698 -44.09 11.92 11.73
C PRO A 698 -43.57 10.66 12.46
N LEU A 699 -42.27 10.41 12.46
CA LEU A 699 -41.61 9.33 13.20
C LEU A 699 -41.32 9.72 14.66
N GLY A 700 -41.54 10.98 15.04
CA GLY A 700 -41.20 11.51 16.36
C GLY A 700 -39.71 11.82 16.54
N VAL A 701 -38.96 11.96 15.44
CA VAL A 701 -37.51 12.16 15.45
C VAL A 701 -37.18 13.62 15.21
N ALA A 702 -36.54 14.27 16.18
CA ALA A 702 -36.01 15.61 16.04
C ALA A 702 -34.65 15.55 15.31
N LEU A 703 -34.69 15.51 13.98
CA LEU A 703 -33.49 15.38 13.16
C LEU A 703 -32.64 16.65 13.18
N ARG A 704 -31.36 16.49 13.49
CA ARG A 704 -30.35 17.55 13.49
C ARG A 704 -29.38 17.38 12.31
N GLU A 705 -28.72 18.46 11.94
CA GLU A 705 -27.55 18.42 11.05
C GLU A 705 -26.31 18.96 11.76
N THR A 706 -25.14 18.61 11.23
CA THR A 706 -23.84 19.12 11.70
C THR A 706 -22.81 19.16 10.57
N SER A 707 -21.74 19.91 10.81
CA SER A 707 -20.48 19.82 10.07
C SER A 707 -19.47 18.98 10.85
N VAL A 708 -18.64 18.19 10.17
CA VAL A 708 -17.57 17.39 10.79
C VAL A 708 -16.24 17.54 10.06
N GLY A 709 -15.14 17.29 10.79
CA GLY A 709 -13.78 17.36 10.25
C GLY A 709 -13.32 16.13 9.46
N GLY A 710 -14.01 15.00 9.57
CA GLY A 710 -13.71 13.75 8.85
C GLY A 710 -14.38 13.71 7.48
N ALA A 711 -13.65 13.27 6.47
CA ALA A 711 -14.15 13.08 5.11
C ALA A 711 -14.94 11.76 4.96
N SER A 712 -15.56 11.56 3.80
CA SER A 712 -16.15 10.28 3.36
C SER A 712 -16.27 10.28 1.83
N ASP A 713 -16.84 9.23 1.25
CA ASP A 713 -17.21 9.23 -0.16
C ASP A 713 -18.30 10.24 -0.55
N GLY A 714 -19.07 10.76 0.42
CA GLY A 714 -20.01 11.85 0.19
C GLY A 714 -19.35 13.10 -0.38
N ASN A 715 -18.05 13.31 -0.10
CA ASN A 715 -17.25 14.37 -0.69
C ASN A 715 -17.17 14.24 -2.22
N PHE A 716 -16.96 13.03 -2.75
CA PHE A 716 -16.89 12.79 -4.19
C PHE A 716 -18.26 12.93 -4.87
N VAL A 717 -19.34 12.59 -4.17
CA VAL A 717 -20.70 12.81 -4.67
C VAL A 717 -20.97 14.29 -4.87
N LEU A 718 -20.67 15.13 -3.88
CA LEU A 718 -20.92 16.57 -4.01
C LEU A 718 -20.02 17.20 -5.08
N ASP A 719 -18.76 16.76 -5.17
CA ASP A 719 -17.82 17.17 -6.22
C ASP A 719 -18.34 16.84 -7.63
N ALA A 720 -19.14 15.77 -7.79
CA ALA A 720 -19.85 15.45 -9.03
C ALA A 720 -21.10 16.32 -9.29
N GLY A 721 -21.40 17.31 -8.43
CA GLY A 721 -22.54 18.22 -8.57
C GLY A 721 -23.89 17.61 -8.15
N VAL A 722 -23.87 16.64 -7.23
CA VAL A 722 -25.07 15.89 -6.82
C VAL A 722 -25.37 16.17 -5.34
N PRO A 723 -26.61 16.53 -4.97
CA PRO A 723 -26.96 16.73 -3.57
C PRO A 723 -26.86 15.41 -2.80
N VAL A 724 -26.24 15.49 -1.62
CA VAL A 724 -25.90 14.33 -0.79
C VAL A 724 -26.45 14.50 0.62
N LEU A 725 -26.98 13.43 1.18
CA LEU A 725 -27.35 13.32 2.59
C LEU A 725 -26.50 12.24 3.24
N ASP A 726 -25.67 12.63 4.20
CA ASP A 726 -24.64 11.78 4.80
C ASP A 726 -24.87 11.62 6.30
N GLY A 727 -24.29 10.58 6.88
CA GLY A 727 -24.49 10.18 8.26
C GLY A 727 -25.82 9.49 8.46
N LEU A 728 -26.43 8.90 7.41
CA LEU A 728 -27.74 8.23 7.50
C LEU A 728 -27.72 6.94 8.33
N GLY A 729 -26.53 6.36 8.51
CA GLY A 729 -26.30 5.10 9.20
C GLY A 729 -26.46 5.15 10.71
N ALA A 730 -25.65 4.35 11.39
CA ALA A 730 -25.76 4.05 12.82
C ALA A 730 -25.75 5.31 13.72
N VAL A 731 -26.46 5.21 14.84
CA VAL A 731 -26.29 6.11 15.99
C VAL A 731 -25.47 5.37 17.03
N GLY A 732 -24.43 6.00 17.55
CA GLY A 732 -23.39 5.33 18.32
C GLY A 732 -22.15 6.18 18.44
N ALA A 733 -21.01 5.56 18.77
CA ALA A 733 -19.73 6.25 18.86
C ALA A 733 -18.55 5.28 18.73
N GLY A 734 -17.34 5.84 18.72
CA GLY A 734 -16.10 5.06 18.80
C GLY A 734 -15.63 4.49 17.46
N ALA A 735 -15.97 5.13 16.33
CA ALA A 735 -15.35 4.80 15.03
C ALA A 735 -13.82 4.71 15.18
N HIS A 736 -13.23 3.69 14.56
CA HIS A 736 -11.78 3.41 14.57
C HIS A 736 -11.19 3.17 15.98
N ALA A 737 -12.02 2.89 16.98
CA ALA A 737 -11.57 2.62 18.36
C ALA A 737 -12.22 1.36 18.93
N ARG A 738 -11.55 0.66 19.86
CA ARG A 738 -12.10 -0.54 20.52
C ARG A 738 -13.37 -0.28 21.34
N THR A 739 -13.70 0.99 21.54
CA THR A 739 -14.96 1.45 22.15
C THR A 739 -16.09 1.58 21.13
N GLU A 740 -15.92 1.12 19.87
CA GLU A 740 -16.94 1.19 18.82
C GLU A 740 -18.24 0.50 19.25
N TYR A 741 -19.36 1.21 19.13
CA TYR A 741 -20.69 0.64 19.33
C TYR A 741 -21.77 1.36 18.52
N ALA A 742 -22.84 0.63 18.21
CA ALA A 742 -24.09 1.18 17.69
C ALA A 742 -25.26 0.94 18.68
N LEU A 743 -26.26 1.80 18.64
CA LEU A 743 -27.46 1.74 19.47
C LEU A 743 -28.57 0.98 18.74
N VAL A 744 -28.97 -0.16 19.30
CA VAL A 744 -30.05 -1.00 18.79
C VAL A 744 -31.36 -0.22 18.68
N PRO A 745 -31.82 0.57 19.69
CA PRO A 745 -33.05 1.38 19.62
C PRO A 745 -33.17 2.25 18.37
N ALA A 746 -32.04 2.79 17.90
CA ALA A 746 -31.97 3.71 16.77
C ALA A 746 -32.00 2.99 15.41
N MET A 747 -31.64 1.72 15.30
CA MET A 747 -31.54 1.04 13.99
C MET A 747 -32.83 1.11 13.15
N PRO A 748 -34.03 0.77 13.68
CA PRO A 748 -35.25 0.86 12.90
C PRO A 748 -35.67 2.32 12.62
N GLU A 749 -35.09 3.29 13.33
CA GLU A 749 -35.46 4.72 13.22
C GLU A 749 -34.75 5.30 12.02
N ARG A 750 -33.46 4.99 11.92
CA ARG A 750 -32.60 5.33 10.79
C ARG A 750 -33.08 4.68 9.50
N ALA A 751 -33.45 3.40 9.55
CA ALA A 751 -34.05 2.72 8.40
C ALA A 751 -35.41 3.35 7.99
N ALA A 752 -36.26 3.73 8.95
CA ALA A 752 -37.53 4.40 8.65
C ALA A 752 -37.32 5.81 8.04
N LEU A 753 -36.34 6.56 8.54
CA LEU A 753 -35.94 7.84 7.97
C LEU A 753 -35.48 7.68 6.52
N ALA A 754 -34.58 6.73 6.25
CA ALA A 754 -34.10 6.44 4.90
C ALA A 754 -35.24 6.04 3.95
N ALA A 755 -36.17 5.19 4.41
CA ALA A 755 -37.35 4.80 3.66
C ALA A 755 -38.26 5.99 3.32
N GLY A 756 -38.49 6.90 4.28
CA GLY A 756 -39.28 8.11 4.06
C GLY A 756 -38.65 9.05 3.04
N VAL A 757 -37.34 9.27 3.12
CA VAL A 757 -36.60 10.07 2.13
C VAL A 757 -36.65 9.42 0.76
N LEU A 758 -36.43 8.10 0.66
CA LEU A 758 -36.52 7.37 -0.61
C LEU A 758 -37.91 7.49 -1.24
N ALA A 759 -38.96 7.27 -0.47
CA ALA A 759 -40.33 7.39 -0.95
C ALA A 759 -40.66 8.79 -1.50
N ALA A 760 -40.05 9.86 -0.96
CA ALA A 760 -40.22 11.22 -1.50
C ALA A 760 -39.75 11.35 -2.96
N PHE A 761 -38.71 10.60 -3.36
CA PHE A 761 -38.22 10.56 -4.74
C PHE A 761 -39.06 9.65 -5.66
N ALA A 762 -39.99 8.87 -5.12
CA ALA A 762 -40.88 7.99 -5.89
C ALA A 762 -42.09 8.73 -6.47
N ALA A 763 -42.49 9.84 -5.86
CA ALA A 763 -43.70 10.61 -6.20
C ALA A 763 -43.45 11.84 -7.08
N ALA A 764 -42.18 12.12 -7.43
CA ALA A 764 -41.72 13.36 -8.03
C ALA A 764 -41.14 13.15 -9.43
#